data_AF-A0A8T9INK8-F1
#
_entry.id   AF-A0A8T9INK8-F1
#
_cell.length_a   1.000
_cell.length_b   1.000
_cell.length_c   1.000
_cell.angle_alpha   90.00
_cell.angle_beta   90.00
_cell.angle_gamma   90.00
#
_symmetry.space_group_name_H-M   'P 1'
#
loop_
_entity.id
_entity.type
_entity.pdbx_description
1 polymer ?
#
loop_
_entity_poly.entity_id
_entity_poly.type
_entity_poly.pdbx_seq_one_letter_code
_entity_poly.pdbx_strand_id
1 'polypeptide(L)'
;MAITKNNHYIPQWYQKSFMDEKVDQLCYYQHKVIKLPSGTYKNISKPKWNKTAQIFYKEHLYSTFFNSQISDEIERKLFGPIDENGAKAVRAFMCDDISEWHRNFQSFFIYIDAQKIRTPKGLDWIRSKYPSLSSNELMQEMQAIRALHCTLWSEGVRELVSAEDSDVKFIISDHPVTIYNYACPPDNEQCLYPNDPDIALKGSQTIFPLNKNRCLILTNLEYAKDPDNSNPLEKRTNSRKTRQSMVNTIEFINKRKLTSDEVEKINYIIKSRSNESIASGRLEWLDINNKNSYIWSELRHTTLPPSDELYRYGGEMYASYENGESYYQDSFGRTNPQNKYLLKNVDEKKLKRNDDCGCGSGKKYKKCCLSLEPEKRTSWTHLSIRERNLILCNAIKNILGLESGKTWDDVRKNISGEQIKKIYEIYGSLWPSDTDIYDLLPKPDNKSRGLYTGIIDIRTIGINALGMSPYFDELLIQNPILNPNTIKRDFNPISEPNKSKYQAIKDFLFILNLEPYIYNGLINLIPDPCSFDNHLHREMLEIAQKRKSHSVLTEKEKKLFFFLMTEDVLNATYCKSKASRIEVIKYIFPNMPSNEITHLIEALDVEAKTNPLVLLSETEFKNGGQFVPFCMAPNYEMSMFIAQATGSVIITDSESRWHEFQTHKQLNIEINNSARYGMFDHEYSIKINHDINSILKQVHSDKCHTFKKLLETINTKDRSYMQKEVLNSFMYHFKNVMLDESITHKTRKMKLFAPEHGFFDNNVLRLLLKSDCNQYLDKVNLVIHLFA
;
A
#
# COMPACT_ATOMS: atom_id res chain seq x y z
N MET A 1 -7.28 41.85 -5.94
CA MET A 1 -6.27 41.55 -4.90
C MET A 1 -4.93 41.29 -5.59
N ALA A 2 -3.81 41.70 -5.01
CA ALA A 2 -2.49 41.43 -5.58
C ALA A 2 -2.16 39.93 -5.42
N ILE A 3 -1.69 39.28 -6.49
CA ILE A 3 -1.29 37.86 -6.48
C ILE A 3 -0.03 37.70 -5.63
N THR A 4 -0.02 36.73 -4.72
CA THR A 4 1.16 36.41 -3.91
C THR A 4 2.25 35.79 -4.80
N LYS A 5 3.31 36.56 -5.05
CA LYS A 5 4.46 36.11 -5.86
C LYS A 5 5.53 35.41 -5.02
N ASN A 6 5.84 35.93 -3.84
CA ASN A 6 6.86 35.39 -2.95
C ASN A 6 6.21 34.43 -1.95
N ASN A 7 6.36 33.13 -2.18
CA ASN A 7 5.85 32.11 -1.26
C ASN A 7 6.90 31.83 -0.19
N HIS A 8 6.63 32.24 1.04
CA HIS A 8 7.46 31.95 2.20
C HIS A 8 7.19 30.51 2.66
N TYR A 9 7.98 29.56 2.16
CA TYR A 9 7.86 28.16 2.57
C TYR A 9 8.25 27.94 4.02
N ILE A 10 8.99 28.87 4.64
CA ILE A 10 9.13 29.03 6.09
C ILE A 10 8.44 30.34 6.49
N PRO A 11 7.33 30.33 7.25
CA PRO A 11 6.58 31.54 7.55
C PRO A 11 7.40 32.56 8.32
N GLN A 12 7.23 33.83 8.00
CA GLN A 12 7.96 34.90 8.67
C GLN A 12 7.69 34.95 10.18
N TRP A 13 6.46 34.64 10.63
CA TRP A 13 6.14 34.59 12.06
C TRP A 13 6.96 33.52 12.79
N TYR A 14 7.23 32.40 12.13
CA TYR A 14 8.01 31.30 12.69
C TYR A 14 9.49 31.70 12.75
N GLN A 15 10.03 32.26 11.66
CA GLN A 15 11.40 32.78 11.59
C GLN A 15 11.72 33.78 12.72
N LYS A 16 10.78 34.69 13.05
CA LYS A 16 10.95 35.68 14.14
C LYS A 16 11.24 35.04 15.50
N SER A 17 10.80 33.82 15.73
CA SER A 17 11.01 33.10 16.99
C SER A 17 12.46 32.66 17.20
N PHE A 18 13.33 32.82 16.20
CA PHE A 18 14.75 32.50 16.25
C PHE A 18 15.66 33.74 16.40
N MET A 19 15.06 34.94 16.41
CA MET A 19 15.79 36.19 16.56
C MET A 19 16.35 36.35 17.97
N ASP A 20 17.51 37.02 18.06
CA ASP A 20 18.01 37.48 19.35
C ASP A 20 17.26 38.74 19.80
N GLU A 21 17.17 38.98 21.11
CA GLU A 21 16.29 40.01 21.70
C GLU A 21 16.58 41.44 21.24
N LYS A 22 17.75 41.68 20.64
CA LYS A 22 18.25 43.00 20.23
C LYS A 22 18.38 43.17 18.72
N VAL A 23 17.95 42.19 17.92
CA VAL A 23 18.19 42.17 16.46
C VAL A 23 16.91 41.81 15.71
N ASP A 24 16.47 42.66 14.76
CA ASP A 24 15.29 42.43 13.90
C ASP A 24 15.62 41.61 12.63
N GLN A 25 16.78 40.95 12.64
CA GLN A 25 17.38 40.22 11.52
C GLN A 25 17.89 38.85 11.98
N LEU A 26 17.98 37.92 11.04
CA LEU A 26 18.65 36.64 11.22
C LEU A 26 19.96 36.63 10.44
N CYS A 27 20.99 36.03 11.02
CA CYS A 27 22.19 35.67 10.30
C CYS A 27 21.87 34.47 9.41
N TYR A 28 21.74 34.70 8.11
CA TYR A 28 21.43 33.71 7.10
C TYR A 28 22.71 33.24 6.40
N TYR A 29 22.92 31.94 6.38
CA TYR A 29 24.03 31.29 5.70
C TYR A 29 23.48 30.36 4.62
N GLN A 30 23.92 30.58 3.38
CA GLN A 30 23.59 29.72 2.24
C GLN A 30 24.86 29.10 1.68
N HIS A 31 24.88 27.77 1.63
CA HIS A 31 25.88 26.98 0.93
C HIS A 31 25.36 26.65 -0.46
N LYS A 32 25.90 27.30 -1.50
CA LYS A 32 25.49 27.06 -2.88
C LYS A 32 26.67 26.70 -3.77
N VAL A 33 26.61 25.54 -4.41
CA VAL A 33 27.55 25.11 -5.44
C VAL A 33 26.99 25.52 -6.80
N ILE A 34 27.67 26.43 -7.50
CA ILE A 34 27.24 26.93 -8.82
C ILE A 34 28.17 26.40 -9.90
N LYS A 35 27.62 25.78 -10.95
CA LYS A 35 28.36 25.42 -12.15
C LYS A 35 28.60 26.68 -13.00
N LEU A 36 29.86 27.05 -13.19
CA LEU A 36 30.28 28.17 -14.03
C LEU A 36 30.19 27.80 -15.52
N PRO A 37 30.09 28.78 -16.43
CA PRO A 37 30.11 28.55 -17.88
C PRO A 37 31.33 27.77 -18.38
N SER A 38 32.44 27.79 -17.63
CA SER A 38 33.65 27.02 -17.88
C SER A 38 33.55 25.53 -17.53
N GLY A 39 32.41 25.06 -17.02
CA GLY A 39 32.21 23.69 -16.55
C GLY A 39 32.75 23.41 -15.13
N THR A 40 33.47 24.36 -14.53
CA THR A 40 33.97 24.30 -13.15
C THR A 40 32.89 24.67 -12.13
N TYR A 41 33.04 24.27 -10.87
CA TYR A 41 32.08 24.57 -9.80
C TYR A 41 32.65 25.64 -8.86
N LYS A 42 31.81 26.60 -8.44
CA LYS A 42 32.15 27.64 -7.47
C LYS A 42 31.23 27.53 -6.26
N ASN A 43 31.82 27.41 -5.08
CA ASN A 43 31.10 27.49 -3.81
C ASN A 43 30.91 28.95 -3.42
N ILE A 44 29.65 29.34 -3.21
CA ILE A 44 29.30 30.61 -2.57
C ILE A 44 28.85 30.29 -1.15
N SER A 45 29.61 30.78 -0.18
CA SER A 45 29.33 30.63 1.25
C SER A 45 29.72 31.91 1.99
N LYS A 46 28.75 32.79 2.26
CA LYS A 46 28.98 33.95 3.14
C LYS A 46 27.74 34.20 4.01
N PRO A 47 27.89 34.33 5.34
CA PRO A 47 26.80 34.74 6.21
C PRO A 47 26.36 36.18 5.88
N LYS A 48 25.06 36.43 5.89
CA LYS A 48 24.45 37.75 5.67
C LYS A 48 23.35 37.98 6.69
N TRP A 49 23.22 39.21 7.18
CA TRP A 49 22.11 39.59 8.04
C TRP A 49 20.91 40.01 7.18
N ASN A 50 19.78 39.33 7.37
CA ASN A 50 18.59 39.53 6.55
C ASN A 50 17.33 39.59 7.42
N LYS A 51 16.36 40.39 6.97
CA LYS A 51 15.01 40.37 7.55
C LYS A 51 14.27 39.11 7.12
N THR A 52 13.26 38.69 7.87
CA THR A 52 12.47 37.47 7.56
C THR A 52 11.79 37.50 6.19
N ALA A 53 11.49 38.69 5.68
CA ALA A 53 10.91 38.88 4.36
C ALA A 53 11.90 38.61 3.19
N GLN A 54 13.20 38.49 3.48
CA GLN A 54 14.26 38.39 2.47
C GLN A 54 14.85 36.98 2.34
N ILE A 55 14.44 36.04 3.19
CA ILE A 55 14.98 34.67 3.25
C ILE A 55 13.85 33.64 3.31
N PHE A 56 14.19 32.39 3.00
CA PHE A 56 13.26 31.25 3.02
C PHE A 56 11.96 31.47 2.23
N TYR A 57 12.08 32.06 1.04
CA TYR A 57 10.98 32.17 0.07
C TYR A 57 11.46 31.73 -1.31
N LYS A 58 10.51 31.35 -2.17
CA LYS A 58 10.74 31.23 -3.61
C LYS A 58 9.59 31.92 -4.35
N GLU A 59 9.90 32.46 -5.51
CA GLU A 59 8.87 33.01 -6.39
C GLU A 59 8.03 31.88 -6.98
N HIS A 60 6.71 32.03 -6.93
CA HIS A 60 5.73 31.14 -7.56
C HIS A 60 5.86 29.65 -7.17
N LEU A 61 6.34 29.36 -5.95
CA LEU A 61 6.56 27.99 -5.48
C LEU A 61 5.25 27.18 -5.41
N TYR A 62 4.16 27.86 -5.05
CA TYR A 62 2.82 27.26 -4.90
C TYR A 62 1.80 27.84 -5.87
N SER A 63 2.25 28.60 -6.87
CA SER A 63 1.34 29.13 -7.87
C SER A 63 0.90 28.03 -8.82
N THR A 64 -0.39 27.99 -9.12
CA THR A 64 -0.94 27.17 -10.21
C THR A 64 -1.10 28.02 -11.45
N PHE A 65 -0.87 27.43 -12.61
CA PHE A 65 -0.89 28.12 -13.89
C PHE A 65 -2.02 27.58 -14.76
N PHE A 66 -2.82 28.50 -15.33
CA PHE A 66 -3.82 28.20 -16.33
C PHE A 66 -3.59 29.12 -17.54
N ASN A 67 -2.95 28.59 -18.58
CA ASN A 67 -2.37 29.38 -19.68
C ASN A 67 -1.48 30.52 -19.13
N SER A 68 -1.81 31.77 -19.42
CA SER A 68 -1.08 32.95 -18.93
C SER A 68 -1.56 33.46 -17.56
N GLN A 69 -2.61 32.87 -16.98
CA GLN A 69 -3.14 33.28 -15.68
C GLN A 69 -2.45 32.53 -14.54
N ILE A 70 -1.98 33.30 -13.56
CA ILE A 70 -1.36 32.81 -12.33
C ILE A 70 -2.41 32.84 -11.22
N SER A 71 -2.56 31.75 -10.48
CA SER A 71 -3.43 31.64 -9.33
C SER A 71 -2.62 31.35 -8.06
N ASP A 72 -2.90 32.09 -6.99
CA ASP A 72 -2.32 31.92 -5.65
C ASP A 72 -3.28 31.23 -4.66
N GLU A 73 -4.28 30.49 -5.17
CA GLU A 73 -5.27 29.85 -4.31
C GLU A 73 -4.68 28.86 -3.32
N ILE A 74 -3.57 28.20 -3.64
CA ILE A 74 -2.89 27.30 -2.71
C ILE A 74 -2.32 28.08 -1.52
N GLU A 75 -1.66 29.20 -1.78
CA GLU A 75 -1.18 30.07 -0.70
C GLU A 75 -2.35 30.53 0.17
N ARG A 76 -3.41 31.06 -0.45
CA ARG A 76 -4.51 31.72 0.27
C ARG A 76 -5.47 30.77 0.95
N LYS A 77 -5.89 29.70 0.28
CA LYS A 77 -6.95 28.79 0.76
C LYS A 77 -6.41 27.55 1.47
N LEU A 78 -5.20 27.10 1.13
CA LEU A 78 -4.58 25.94 1.79
C LEU A 78 -3.61 26.40 2.88
N PHE A 79 -2.53 27.10 2.51
CA PHE A 79 -1.49 27.46 3.46
C PHE A 79 -1.92 28.56 4.42
N GLY A 80 -2.79 29.50 4.01
CA GLY A 80 -3.35 30.53 4.88
C GLY A 80 -3.95 29.95 6.17
N PRO A 81 -4.97 29.08 6.10
CA PRO A 81 -5.53 28.43 7.28
C PRO A 81 -4.54 27.53 8.05
N ILE A 82 -3.64 26.83 7.35
CA ILE A 82 -2.62 25.99 7.99
C ILE A 82 -1.64 26.83 8.80
N ASP A 83 -1.19 27.97 8.26
CA ASP A 83 -0.26 28.86 8.94
C ASP A 83 -0.93 29.64 10.07
N GLU A 84 -2.20 30.03 9.93
CA GLU A 84 -2.95 30.67 11.02
C GLU A 84 -3.13 29.72 12.22
N ASN A 85 -3.60 28.50 11.96
CA ASN A 85 -3.79 27.49 12.99
C ASN A 85 -2.44 26.99 13.53
N GLY A 86 -1.45 26.83 12.65
CA GLY A 86 -0.08 26.45 13.00
C GLY A 86 0.59 27.49 13.90
N ALA A 87 0.41 28.79 13.65
CA ALA A 87 0.94 29.84 14.51
C ALA A 87 0.37 29.78 15.92
N LYS A 88 -0.94 29.51 16.07
CA LYS A 88 -1.57 29.31 17.38
C LYS A 88 -1.05 28.04 18.06
N ALA A 89 -0.97 26.95 17.30
CA ALA A 89 -0.53 25.66 17.81
C ALA A 89 0.93 25.67 18.26
N VAL A 90 1.87 26.16 17.45
CA VAL A 90 3.28 26.22 17.83
C VAL A 90 3.47 27.09 19.08
N ARG A 91 2.75 28.21 19.22
CA ARG A 91 2.80 29.03 20.46
C ARG A 91 2.28 28.29 21.68
N ALA A 92 1.21 27.50 21.55
CA ALA A 92 0.72 26.65 22.64
C ALA A 92 1.82 25.71 23.15
N PHE A 93 2.56 25.07 22.24
CA PHE A 93 3.67 24.19 22.61
C PHE A 93 4.98 24.91 22.97
N MET A 94 5.04 26.25 22.88
CA MET A 94 6.13 27.06 23.45
C MET A 94 5.96 27.32 24.94
N CYS A 95 4.74 27.19 25.47
CA CYS A 95 4.42 27.32 26.89
C CYS A 95 4.02 25.96 27.50
N ASP A 96 3.83 25.92 28.82
CA ASP A 96 3.52 24.67 29.56
C ASP A 96 2.04 24.57 29.94
N ASP A 97 1.15 25.26 29.19
CA ASP A 97 -0.30 25.15 29.37
C ASP A 97 -0.85 23.90 28.67
N ILE A 98 -1.12 22.88 29.49
CA ILE A 98 -1.66 21.58 29.07
C ILE A 98 -3.02 21.71 28.36
N SER A 99 -3.86 22.68 28.74
CA SER A 99 -5.16 22.89 28.10
C SER A 99 -4.97 23.41 26.67
N GLU A 100 -4.01 24.31 26.47
CA GLU A 100 -3.62 24.78 25.14
C GLU A 100 -3.02 23.67 24.29
N TRP A 101 -2.22 22.76 24.87
CA TRP A 101 -1.70 21.59 24.16
C TRP A 101 -2.84 20.71 23.63
N HIS A 102 -3.81 20.35 24.47
CA HIS A 102 -4.95 19.54 24.06
C HIS A 102 -5.73 20.19 22.91
N ARG A 103 -6.10 21.48 23.06
CA ARG A 103 -6.88 22.22 22.05
C ARG A 103 -6.18 22.31 20.70
N ASN A 104 -4.85 22.37 20.69
CA ASN A 104 -4.06 22.61 19.49
C ASN A 104 -3.33 21.37 18.95
N PHE A 105 -3.48 20.21 19.60
CA PHE A 105 -2.70 18.99 19.30
C PHE A 105 -2.76 18.58 17.81
N GLN A 106 -3.97 18.51 17.25
CA GLN A 106 -4.16 18.11 15.85
C GLN A 106 -3.56 19.16 14.89
N SER A 107 -3.83 20.44 15.12
CA SER A 107 -3.29 21.55 14.32
C SER A 107 -1.76 21.60 14.35
N PHE A 108 -1.15 21.22 15.48
CA PHE A 108 0.31 21.18 15.64
C PHE A 108 0.94 20.15 14.71
N PHE A 109 0.49 18.89 14.73
CA PHE A 109 1.04 17.85 13.86
C PHE A 109 0.73 18.07 12.38
N ILE A 110 -0.47 18.58 12.05
CA ILE A 110 -0.79 18.98 10.67
C ILE A 110 0.15 20.08 10.17
N TYR A 111 0.47 21.06 11.02
CA TYR A 111 1.41 22.12 10.67
C TYR A 111 2.82 21.58 10.45
N ILE A 112 3.33 20.72 11.34
CA ILE A 112 4.65 20.10 11.20
C ILE A 112 4.73 19.33 9.87
N ASP A 113 3.73 18.52 9.55
CA ASP A 113 3.79 17.71 8.32
C ASP A 113 3.72 18.58 7.06
N ALA A 114 2.79 19.56 7.04
CA ALA A 114 2.72 20.55 5.97
C ALA A 114 4.04 21.31 5.81
N GLN A 115 4.70 21.67 6.93
CA GLN A 115 5.98 22.36 6.94
C GLN A 115 7.10 21.50 6.34
N LYS A 116 7.07 20.18 6.53
CA LYS A 116 8.02 19.24 5.90
C LYS A 116 7.84 19.21 4.38
N ILE A 117 6.61 18.98 3.92
CA ILE A 117 6.35 18.73 2.49
C ILE A 117 6.38 19.99 1.62
N ARG A 118 6.13 21.18 2.18
CA ARG A 118 6.01 22.42 1.40
C ARG A 118 7.34 23.05 0.99
N THR A 119 8.44 22.65 1.62
CA THR A 119 9.77 23.19 1.32
C THR A 119 10.24 22.76 -0.07
N PRO A 120 11.23 23.43 -0.69
CA PRO A 120 11.79 22.98 -1.96
C PRO A 120 12.25 21.52 -1.95
N LYS A 121 12.96 21.10 -0.89
CA LYS A 121 13.36 19.69 -0.70
C LYS A 121 12.14 18.76 -0.61
N GLY A 122 11.09 19.17 0.12
CA GLY A 122 9.85 18.42 0.24
C GLY A 122 9.13 18.25 -1.09
N LEU A 123 9.00 19.31 -1.88
CA LEU A 123 8.39 19.27 -3.21
C LEU A 123 9.20 18.42 -4.20
N ASP A 124 10.52 18.50 -4.17
CA ASP A 124 11.37 17.65 -5.00
C ASP A 124 11.32 16.17 -4.56
N TRP A 125 11.17 15.91 -3.26
CA TRP A 125 10.87 14.56 -2.77
C TRP A 125 9.56 14.04 -3.32
N ILE A 126 8.49 14.84 -3.36
CA ILE A 126 7.21 14.43 -3.99
C ILE A 126 7.46 14.12 -5.47
N ARG A 127 8.10 15.01 -6.23
CA ARG A 127 8.42 14.77 -7.64
C ARG A 127 9.16 13.45 -7.86
N SER A 128 10.09 13.09 -6.98
CA SER A 128 10.86 11.84 -7.08
C SER A 128 10.02 10.56 -6.98
N LYS A 129 8.77 10.63 -6.48
CA LYS A 129 7.88 9.47 -6.32
C LYS A 129 6.99 9.20 -7.52
N TYR A 130 7.07 10.02 -8.57
CA TYR A 130 6.24 9.93 -9.76
C TYR A 130 7.13 10.02 -11.02
N PRO A 131 6.79 9.33 -12.12
CA PRO A 131 7.56 9.42 -13.37
C PRO A 131 7.65 10.85 -13.92
N SER A 132 6.55 11.60 -13.82
CA SER A 132 6.47 13.00 -14.23
C SER A 132 5.28 13.69 -13.56
N LEU A 133 5.46 14.94 -13.13
CA LEU A 133 4.39 15.80 -12.64
C LEU A 133 4.50 17.19 -13.25
N SER A 134 3.39 17.71 -13.78
CA SER A 134 3.25 19.14 -14.03
C SER A 134 3.26 19.93 -12.71
N SER A 135 3.43 21.25 -12.80
CA SER A 135 3.38 22.11 -11.60
C SER A 135 2.03 22.00 -10.87
N ASN A 136 0.93 21.89 -11.61
CA ASN A 136 -0.41 21.77 -11.02
C ASN A 136 -0.62 20.41 -10.36
N GLU A 137 -0.15 19.32 -10.97
CA GLU A 137 -0.24 17.98 -10.38
C GLU A 137 0.62 17.86 -9.12
N LEU A 138 1.84 18.40 -9.13
CA LEU A 138 2.69 18.44 -7.93
C LEU A 138 1.96 19.09 -6.75
N MET A 139 1.26 20.18 -7.02
CA MET A 139 0.47 20.88 -6.02
C MET A 139 -0.75 20.09 -5.54
N GLN A 140 -1.39 19.32 -6.41
CA GLN A 140 -2.47 18.40 -6.04
C GLN A 140 -1.94 17.25 -5.16
N GLU A 141 -0.80 16.66 -5.52
CA GLU A 141 -0.19 15.58 -4.75
C GLU A 141 0.29 16.07 -3.39
N MET A 142 0.96 17.23 -3.34
CA MET A 142 1.35 17.91 -2.09
C MET A 142 0.15 18.12 -1.17
N GLN A 143 -0.96 18.63 -1.70
CA GLN A 143 -2.20 18.76 -0.93
C GLN A 143 -2.69 17.42 -0.40
N ALA A 144 -2.69 16.38 -1.24
CA ALA A 144 -3.27 15.08 -0.90
C ALA A 144 -2.47 14.32 0.17
N ILE A 145 -1.17 14.59 0.33
CA ILE A 145 -0.28 13.88 1.29
C ILE A 145 0.14 14.75 2.50
N ARG A 146 -0.44 15.93 2.70
CA ARG A 146 -0.03 16.90 3.73
C ARG A 146 -0.18 16.50 5.21
N ALA A 147 -0.67 15.30 5.48
CA ALA A 147 -0.85 14.75 6.82
C ALA A 147 -0.41 13.26 6.87
N LEU A 148 0.53 12.90 6.00
CA LEU A 148 1.07 11.56 5.82
C LEU A 148 1.70 10.98 7.10
N HIS A 149 2.33 11.79 7.95
CA HIS A 149 3.15 11.32 9.08
C HIS A 149 2.51 11.53 10.45
N CYS A 150 1.39 12.26 10.51
CA CYS A 150 0.74 12.65 11.77
C CYS A 150 0.50 11.47 12.72
N THR A 151 0.02 10.33 12.21
CA THR A 151 -0.28 9.16 13.05
C THR A 151 0.98 8.64 13.76
N LEU A 152 2.05 8.42 13.00
CA LEU A 152 3.30 7.85 13.54
C LEU A 152 3.94 8.76 14.58
N TRP A 153 3.94 10.07 14.31
CA TRP A 153 4.41 11.08 15.25
C TRP A 153 3.54 11.18 16.51
N SER A 154 2.22 11.10 16.35
CA SER A 154 1.31 11.15 17.48
C SER A 154 1.42 9.91 18.37
N GLU A 155 1.81 8.76 17.87
CA GLU A 155 2.02 7.55 18.68
C GLU A 155 3.45 7.39 19.23
N GLY A 156 4.38 8.24 18.80
CA GLY A 156 5.77 8.22 19.27
C GLY A 156 5.92 8.78 20.69
N VAL A 157 7.12 8.63 21.24
CA VAL A 157 7.56 9.39 22.42
C VAL A 157 7.79 10.84 21.98
N ARG A 158 7.13 11.78 22.67
CA ARG A 158 7.12 13.20 22.31
C ARG A 158 7.82 13.98 23.41
N GLU A 159 8.93 14.62 23.07
CA GLU A 159 9.73 15.37 24.02
C GLU A 159 9.93 16.82 23.57
N LEU A 160 9.72 17.75 24.50
CA LEU A 160 10.08 19.15 24.40
C LEU A 160 11.35 19.39 25.22
N VAL A 161 12.45 19.68 24.54
CA VAL A 161 13.74 20.02 25.16
C VAL A 161 13.95 21.54 25.15
N SER A 162 14.60 22.05 26.19
CA SER A 162 14.88 23.47 26.35
C SER A 162 16.37 23.78 26.19
N ALA A 163 16.68 24.85 25.47
CA ALA A 163 18.00 25.48 25.39
C ALA A 163 18.04 26.80 26.17
N GLU A 164 17.08 27.07 27.07
CA GLU A 164 16.98 28.33 27.82
C GLU A 164 18.27 28.67 28.59
N ASP A 165 18.87 27.66 29.24
CA ASP A 165 20.08 27.80 30.06
C ASP A 165 21.39 27.65 29.23
N SER A 166 21.30 27.35 27.93
CA SER A 166 22.45 27.16 27.04
C SER A 166 22.92 28.47 26.40
N ASP A 167 24.23 28.64 26.23
CA ASP A 167 24.79 29.81 25.52
C ASP A 167 24.56 29.73 24.01
N VAL A 168 24.43 28.50 23.49
CA VAL A 168 24.09 28.21 22.10
C VAL A 168 22.60 27.93 22.01
N LYS A 169 21.92 28.54 21.04
CA LYS A 169 20.48 28.36 20.82
C LYS A 169 20.21 27.54 19.56
N PHE A 170 19.00 27.01 19.44
CA PHE A 170 18.60 26.26 18.24
C PHE A 170 18.59 27.16 16.99
N ILE A 171 18.96 26.56 15.86
CA ILE A 171 18.93 27.22 14.54
C ILE A 171 17.71 26.80 13.72
N ILE A 172 17.44 27.53 12.66
CA ILE A 172 16.42 27.21 11.66
C ILE A 172 17.08 26.89 10.31
N SER A 173 16.51 25.98 9.53
CA SER A 173 16.94 25.64 8.17
C SER A 173 15.85 25.87 7.13
N ASP A 174 16.22 25.77 5.86
CA ASP A 174 15.26 25.73 4.74
C ASP A 174 14.45 24.43 4.65
N HIS A 175 14.69 23.47 5.54
CA HIS A 175 13.89 22.27 5.76
C HIS A 175 13.78 21.98 7.26
N PRO A 176 12.96 22.72 8.02
CA PRO A 176 13.04 22.78 9.48
C PRO A 176 12.56 21.50 10.18
N VAL A 177 11.82 20.63 9.49
CA VAL A 177 11.39 19.32 10.02
C VAL A 177 12.44 18.29 9.62
N THR A 178 13.41 18.11 10.51
CA THR A 178 14.61 17.32 10.25
C THR A 178 14.42 15.87 10.70
N ILE A 179 14.78 14.90 9.86
CA ILE A 179 14.78 13.49 10.25
C ILE A 179 16.20 13.02 10.51
N TYR A 180 16.41 12.45 11.68
CA TYR A 180 17.66 11.85 12.12
C TYR A 180 17.50 10.35 12.27
N ASN A 181 18.40 9.57 11.69
CA ASN A 181 18.55 8.15 12.01
C ASN A 181 20.06 7.89 12.12
N TYR A 182 20.49 7.34 13.24
CA TYR A 182 21.92 7.20 13.55
C TYR A 182 22.64 6.22 12.62
N ALA A 183 21.91 5.33 11.94
CA ALA A 183 22.43 4.41 10.93
C ALA A 183 22.35 4.97 9.48
N CYS A 184 21.76 6.15 9.30
CA CYS A 184 21.63 6.81 8.00
C CYS A 184 22.37 8.15 8.02
N PRO A 185 23.69 8.19 7.78
CA PRO A 185 24.41 9.46 7.63
C PRO A 185 23.98 10.19 6.33
N PRO A 186 24.24 11.50 6.19
CA PRO A 186 23.79 12.30 5.04
C PRO A 186 24.30 11.81 3.67
N ASP A 187 25.45 11.14 3.64
CA ASP A 187 26.09 10.56 2.45
C ASP A 187 25.58 9.14 2.11
N ASN A 188 24.72 8.56 2.96
CA ASN A 188 24.06 7.29 2.67
C ASN A 188 23.19 7.40 1.41
N GLU A 189 23.19 6.38 0.55
CA GLU A 189 22.42 6.35 -0.70
C GLU A 189 20.94 6.66 -0.50
N GLN A 190 20.33 6.17 0.59
CA GLN A 190 18.92 6.40 0.93
C GLN A 190 18.63 7.85 1.37
N CYS A 191 19.67 8.61 1.71
CA CYS A 191 19.62 9.99 2.19
C CYS A 191 20.07 11.01 1.14
N LEU A 192 20.46 10.55 -0.06
CA LEU A 192 20.81 11.46 -1.15
C LEU A 192 19.61 12.33 -1.50
N TYR A 193 19.89 13.61 -1.75
CA TYR A 193 18.87 14.60 -2.11
C TYR A 193 17.92 14.03 -3.19
N PRO A 194 16.59 14.18 -3.02
CA PRO A 194 15.88 14.96 -1.98
C PRO A 194 15.48 14.15 -0.73
N ASN A 195 16.00 12.94 -0.54
CA ASN A 195 15.49 12.01 0.47
C ASN A 195 15.99 12.28 1.89
N ASP A 196 15.22 11.77 2.84
CA ASP A 196 15.56 11.59 4.26
C ASP A 196 15.23 10.14 4.62
N PRO A 197 15.79 9.58 5.72
CA PRO A 197 15.37 8.26 6.19
C PRO A 197 13.86 8.27 6.49
N ASP A 198 13.20 7.12 6.26
CA ASP A 198 11.76 7.00 6.48
C ASP A 198 11.45 7.17 7.98
N ILE A 199 10.43 7.97 8.30
CA ILE A 199 9.97 8.24 9.67
C ILE A 199 9.47 6.95 10.34
N ALA A 200 9.03 5.97 9.55
CA ALA A 200 8.60 4.68 10.03
C ALA A 200 9.74 3.76 10.51
N LEU A 201 11.01 4.06 10.24
CA LEU A 201 12.12 3.23 10.73
C LEU A 201 12.30 3.40 12.24
N LYS A 202 12.52 2.31 12.98
CA LYS A 202 12.64 2.32 14.45
C LYS A 202 13.65 3.37 14.93
N GLY A 203 14.82 3.46 14.29
CA GLY A 203 15.87 4.42 14.66
C GLY A 203 15.63 5.87 14.22
N SER A 204 14.56 6.14 13.46
CA SER A 204 14.26 7.50 12.99
C SER A 204 13.65 8.35 14.10
N GLN A 205 14.17 9.57 14.23
CA GLN A 205 13.70 10.62 15.11
C GLN A 205 13.41 11.88 14.31
N THR A 206 12.33 12.58 14.64
CA THR A 206 12.00 13.87 14.02
C THR A 206 12.35 15.01 14.96
N ILE A 207 13.15 15.94 14.48
CA ILE A 207 13.64 17.11 15.21
C ILE A 207 13.00 18.35 14.58
N PHE A 208 12.31 19.13 15.41
CA PHE A 208 11.63 20.35 14.98
C PHE A 208 11.82 21.45 16.03
N PRO A 209 12.76 22.39 15.82
CA PRO A 209 12.92 23.55 16.71
C PRO A 209 11.67 24.43 16.69
N LEU A 210 11.01 24.70 17.82
CA LEU A 210 9.82 25.58 17.86
C LEU A 210 10.25 27.05 17.85
N ASN A 211 11.33 27.36 18.55
CA ASN A 211 11.96 28.67 18.63
C ASN A 211 13.45 28.51 19.01
N LYS A 212 14.16 29.61 19.28
CA LYS A 212 15.58 29.56 19.70
C LYS A 212 15.83 28.72 20.97
N ASN A 213 14.85 28.61 21.87
CA ASN A 213 14.99 27.99 23.19
C ASN A 213 14.25 26.65 23.34
N ARG A 214 13.39 26.23 22.42
CA ARG A 214 12.55 25.04 22.58
C ARG A 214 12.55 24.21 21.31
N CYS A 215 12.75 22.91 21.43
CA CYS A 215 12.75 21.98 20.31
C CYS A 215 11.93 20.73 20.63
N LEU A 216 11.17 20.26 19.65
CA LEU A 216 10.44 19.00 19.70
C LEU A 216 11.34 17.89 19.14
N ILE A 217 11.47 16.80 19.89
CA ILE A 217 12.07 15.55 19.44
C ILE A 217 11.01 14.45 19.53
N LEU A 218 10.75 13.79 18.41
CA LEU A 218 9.82 12.66 18.30
C LEU A 218 10.62 11.38 18.08
N THR A 219 10.40 10.38 18.92
CA THR A 219 11.15 9.11 18.89
C THR A 219 10.19 7.94 18.78
N ASN A 220 10.46 6.98 17.89
CA ASN A 220 9.66 5.76 17.81
C ASN A 220 9.81 4.94 19.10
N LEU A 221 8.68 4.40 19.59
CA LEU A 221 8.59 3.80 20.94
C LEU A 221 9.55 2.63 21.15
N GLU A 222 9.71 1.77 20.16
CA GLU A 222 10.61 0.59 20.23
C GLU A 222 12.06 1.04 20.45
N TYR A 223 12.52 2.02 19.68
CA TYR A 223 13.87 2.56 19.83
C TYR A 223 14.06 3.36 21.13
N ALA A 224 13.03 4.10 21.58
CA ALA A 224 13.10 4.78 22.87
C ALA A 224 13.25 3.80 24.04
N LYS A 225 12.53 2.65 24.00
CA LYS A 225 12.54 1.65 25.08
C LYS A 225 13.77 0.74 25.04
N ASP A 226 14.29 0.45 23.85
CA ASP A 226 15.41 -0.48 23.68
C ASP A 226 16.38 0.04 22.59
N PRO A 227 17.13 1.11 22.89
CA PRO A 227 17.97 1.79 21.90
C PRO A 227 19.16 0.94 21.43
N ASP A 228 19.63 0.00 22.25
CA ASP A 228 20.83 -0.80 21.96
C ASP A 228 20.53 -2.04 21.12
N ASN A 229 19.33 -2.64 21.26
CA ASN A 229 18.98 -3.87 20.53
C ASN A 229 18.01 -3.65 19.37
N SER A 230 17.35 -2.48 19.27
CA SER A 230 16.46 -2.18 18.16
C SER A 230 17.22 -1.98 16.85
N ASN A 231 16.88 -2.75 15.81
CA ASN A 231 17.43 -2.51 14.48
C ASN A 231 16.94 -1.15 13.93
N PRO A 232 17.84 -0.17 13.70
CA PRO A 232 17.44 1.17 13.32
C PRO A 232 16.87 1.30 11.90
N LEU A 233 17.12 0.31 11.04
CA LEU A 233 16.66 0.27 9.65
C LEU A 233 15.43 -0.62 9.47
N GLU A 234 14.93 -1.24 10.53
CA GLU A 234 13.67 -1.97 10.50
C GLU A 234 12.50 -1.00 10.69
N LYS A 235 11.37 -1.28 10.06
CA LYS A 235 10.13 -0.54 10.33
C LYS A 235 9.65 -0.78 11.76
N ARG A 236 9.08 0.26 12.36
CA ARG A 236 8.36 0.11 13.63
C ARG A 236 7.14 -0.79 13.47
N THR A 237 6.74 -1.42 14.56
CA THR A 237 5.47 -2.15 14.63
C THR A 237 4.31 -1.21 14.25
N ASN A 238 3.42 -1.70 13.36
CA ASN A 238 2.29 -0.94 12.83
C ASN A 238 2.70 0.40 12.19
N SER A 239 3.53 0.34 11.14
CA SER A 239 4.13 1.52 10.50
C SER A 239 3.19 2.36 9.63
N ARG A 240 1.90 2.00 9.55
CA ARG A 240 0.95 2.61 8.61
C ARG A 240 0.85 4.11 8.75
N LYS A 241 1.19 4.84 7.70
CA LYS A 241 1.20 6.30 7.67
C LYS A 241 -0.18 6.90 7.97
N THR A 242 -1.22 6.38 7.32
CA THR A 242 -2.60 6.83 7.50
C THR A 242 -3.47 5.75 8.14
N ARG A 243 -3.88 5.96 9.40
CA ARG A 243 -4.86 5.14 10.10
C ARG A 243 -5.58 5.94 11.18
N GLN A 244 -6.67 5.38 11.71
CA GLN A 244 -7.27 5.88 12.95
C GLN A 244 -6.45 5.38 14.14
N SER A 245 -6.18 6.26 15.09
CA SER A 245 -5.43 5.98 16.31
C SER A 245 -5.95 6.87 17.43
N MET A 246 -5.85 6.39 18.67
CA MET A 246 -6.19 7.11 19.89
C MET A 246 -4.93 7.36 20.71
N VAL A 247 -4.71 8.61 21.08
CA VAL A 247 -3.51 9.05 21.80
C VAL A 247 -3.87 10.01 22.92
N ASN A 248 -3.10 10.01 24.00
CA ASN A 248 -3.15 11.06 25.00
C ASN A 248 -2.54 12.34 24.39
N THR A 249 -3.33 13.40 24.26
CA THR A 249 -2.91 14.66 23.61
C THR A 249 -2.05 15.56 24.48
N ILE A 250 -1.98 15.30 25.79
CA ILE A 250 -1.26 16.14 26.74
C ILE A 250 0.08 15.54 27.18
N GLU A 251 0.33 14.28 26.83
CA GLU A 251 1.54 13.58 27.28
C GLU A 251 2.77 13.96 26.44
N PHE A 252 3.58 14.87 27.00
CA PHE A 252 4.88 15.30 26.49
C PHE A 252 5.92 15.25 27.61
N ILE A 253 7.09 14.70 27.34
CA ILE A 253 8.26 14.84 28.21
C ILE A 253 8.74 16.29 28.08
N ASN A 254 8.86 17.01 29.19
CA ASN A 254 9.24 18.43 29.20
C ASN A 254 10.15 18.75 30.39
N LYS A 255 11.24 17.98 30.54
CA LYS A 255 12.16 18.09 31.69
C LYS A 255 13.58 18.49 31.30
N ARG A 256 14.07 18.05 30.13
CA ARG A 256 15.47 18.25 29.75
C ARG A 256 15.76 19.69 29.37
N LYS A 257 16.71 20.27 30.08
CA LYS A 257 17.44 21.48 29.67
C LYS A 257 18.80 21.05 29.12
N LEU A 258 19.05 21.34 27.86
CA LEU A 258 20.25 20.93 27.16
C LEU A 258 21.42 21.87 27.44
N THR A 259 22.60 21.30 27.51
CA THR A 259 23.88 22.01 27.53
C THR A 259 24.23 22.60 26.16
N SER A 260 25.19 23.52 26.11
CA SER A 260 25.68 24.09 24.84
C SER A 260 26.17 23.02 23.85
N ASP A 261 26.89 22.00 24.34
CA ASP A 261 27.37 20.88 23.51
C ASP A 261 26.22 20.05 22.92
N GLU A 262 25.18 19.77 23.70
CA GLU A 262 24.00 19.05 23.22
C GLU A 262 23.20 19.86 22.19
N VAL A 263 23.05 21.18 22.39
CA VAL A 263 22.41 22.07 21.41
C VAL A 263 23.23 22.15 20.12
N GLU A 264 24.56 22.23 20.21
CA GLU A 264 25.46 22.18 19.05
C GLU A 264 25.33 20.88 18.26
N LYS A 265 25.24 19.73 18.93
CA LYS A 265 25.00 18.42 18.29
C LYS A 265 23.66 18.38 17.54
N ILE A 266 22.58 18.90 18.14
CA ILE A 266 21.29 19.00 17.45
C ILE A 266 21.37 19.96 16.25
N ASN A 267 22.01 21.12 16.42
CA ASN A 267 22.23 22.07 15.32
C ASN A 267 23.08 21.46 14.19
N TYR A 268 24.05 20.60 14.51
CA TYR A 268 24.82 19.85 13.52
C TYR A 268 23.94 18.92 12.69
N ILE A 269 22.98 18.22 13.31
CA ILE A 269 22.00 17.39 12.58
C ILE A 269 21.16 18.25 11.64
N ILE A 270 20.59 19.35 12.15
CA ILE A 270 19.75 20.28 11.36
C ILE A 270 20.51 20.84 10.16
N LYS A 271 21.74 21.30 10.38
CA LYS A 271 22.63 21.80 9.32
C LYS A 271 22.91 20.72 8.28
N SER A 272 23.25 19.50 8.71
CA SER A 272 23.57 18.38 7.82
C SER A 272 22.38 17.89 6.98
N ARG A 273 21.15 18.15 7.42
CA ARG A 273 19.91 17.73 6.76
C ARG A 273 19.19 18.85 6.00
N SER A 274 19.66 20.09 6.16
CA SER A 274 19.23 21.24 5.36
C SER A 274 19.53 21.03 3.87
N ASN A 275 18.85 21.80 3.01
CA ASN A 275 19.09 21.73 1.57
C ASN A 275 20.26 22.63 1.18
N GLU A 276 20.10 23.94 1.33
CA GLU A 276 21.09 24.94 0.93
C GLU A 276 21.38 25.94 2.04
N SER A 277 20.51 26.10 3.04
CA SER A 277 20.61 27.24 3.95
C SER A 277 20.10 27.02 5.38
N ILE A 278 20.73 27.77 6.28
CA ILE A 278 20.45 27.84 7.72
C ILE A 278 20.43 29.30 8.18
N ALA A 279 19.75 29.58 9.28
CA ALA A 279 19.73 30.90 9.90
C ALA A 279 19.63 30.85 11.43
N SER A 280 20.04 31.93 12.09
CA SER A 280 20.01 32.07 13.55
C SER A 280 19.99 33.54 13.98
N GLY A 281 19.65 33.80 15.24
CA GLY A 281 19.75 35.13 15.83
C GLY A 281 21.19 35.61 16.08
N ARG A 282 22.17 34.70 16.07
CA ARG A 282 23.60 34.99 16.26
C ARG A 282 24.48 34.12 15.37
N LEU A 283 25.53 34.71 14.80
CA LEU A 283 26.44 34.03 13.87
C LEU A 283 27.11 32.80 14.52
N GLU A 284 27.44 32.91 15.81
CA GLU A 284 28.13 31.88 16.58
C GLU A 284 27.32 30.59 16.67
N TRP A 285 25.97 30.67 16.71
CA TRP A 285 25.09 29.51 16.82
C TRP A 285 25.06 28.63 15.55
N LEU A 286 25.47 29.16 14.39
CA LEU A 286 25.48 28.41 13.12
C LEU A 286 26.65 27.42 13.02
N ASP A 287 27.73 27.66 13.77
CA ASP A 287 29.00 26.95 13.66
C ASP A 287 29.42 26.69 12.19
N ILE A 288 29.57 27.76 11.40
CA ILE A 288 29.84 27.67 9.95
C ILE A 288 31.18 27.00 9.65
N ASN A 289 32.13 27.07 10.58
CA ASN A 289 33.48 26.53 10.39
C ASN A 289 33.59 25.05 10.79
N ASN A 290 32.49 24.41 11.24
CA ASN A 290 32.50 23.05 11.80
C ASN A 290 33.64 22.88 12.81
N LYS A 291 33.68 23.73 13.84
CA LYS A 291 34.75 23.67 14.85
C LYS A 291 34.82 22.29 15.52
N ASN A 292 33.69 21.59 15.57
CA ASN A 292 33.53 20.26 16.11
C ASN A 292 33.13 19.27 15.01
N SER A 293 33.91 18.19 14.83
CA SER A 293 33.54 17.05 13.98
C SER A 293 32.86 16.01 14.86
N TYR A 294 31.54 15.86 14.73
CA TYR A 294 30.78 14.86 15.46
C TYR A 294 30.66 13.56 14.65
N ILE A 295 30.78 12.42 15.34
CA ILE A 295 30.48 11.11 14.76
C ILE A 295 28.96 10.96 14.67
N TRP A 296 28.41 10.80 13.46
CA TRP A 296 26.96 10.80 13.21
C TRP A 296 26.18 9.78 14.06
N SER A 297 26.74 8.57 14.24
CA SER A 297 26.11 7.52 15.05
C SER A 297 26.00 7.87 16.52
N GLU A 298 26.97 8.62 17.06
CA GLU A 298 27.05 8.97 18.49
C GLU A 298 26.10 10.11 18.88
N LEU A 299 25.61 10.87 17.89
CA LEU A 299 24.61 11.94 18.12
C LEU A 299 23.32 11.40 18.75
N ARG A 300 23.06 10.09 18.60
CA ARG A 300 21.90 9.40 19.18
C ARG A 300 21.77 9.57 20.69
N HIS A 301 22.91 9.68 21.39
CA HIS A 301 22.92 9.82 22.85
C HIS A 301 22.35 11.16 23.30
N THR A 302 22.40 12.18 22.44
CA THR A 302 21.82 13.52 22.71
C THR A 302 20.31 13.55 22.45
N THR A 303 19.85 12.82 21.45
CA THR A 303 18.44 12.87 21.00
C THR A 303 17.55 11.85 21.69
N LEU A 304 18.09 10.88 22.43
CA LEU A 304 17.27 9.93 23.19
C LEU A 304 16.48 10.61 24.32
N PRO A 305 15.21 10.24 24.51
CA PRO A 305 14.43 10.72 25.64
C PRO A 305 14.94 10.12 26.97
N PRO A 306 14.69 10.79 28.11
CA PRO A 306 15.05 10.29 29.42
C PRO A 306 14.31 8.98 29.73
N SER A 307 15.05 7.91 30.04
CA SER A 307 14.51 6.57 30.22
C SER A 307 13.52 6.45 31.39
N ASP A 308 13.69 7.28 32.41
CA ASP A 308 12.84 7.35 33.61
C ASP A 308 11.47 7.97 33.33
N GLU A 309 11.24 8.59 32.17
CA GLU A 309 9.92 9.13 31.78
C GLU A 309 9.15 8.21 30.82
N LEU A 310 9.78 7.12 30.34
CA LEU A 310 9.18 6.25 29.32
C LEU A 310 7.98 5.44 29.82
N TYR A 311 7.76 5.34 31.14
CA TYR A 311 6.59 4.69 31.72
C TYR A 311 5.26 5.35 31.32
N ARG A 312 5.31 6.61 30.87
CA ARG A 312 4.18 7.38 30.34
C ARG A 312 3.75 6.93 28.94
N TYR A 313 4.60 6.16 28.24
CA TYR A 313 4.39 5.74 26.86
C TYR A 313 4.27 4.22 26.71
N GLY A 314 3.33 3.82 25.87
CA GLY A 314 2.96 2.42 25.63
C GLY A 314 1.82 1.95 26.53
N GLY A 315 1.79 0.65 26.84
CA GLY A 315 0.64 0.03 27.49
C GLY A 315 -0.50 -0.28 26.52
N GLU A 316 -1.67 -0.59 27.08
CA GLU A 316 -2.89 -0.88 26.33
C GLU A 316 -3.97 0.13 26.73
N MET A 317 -4.81 0.51 25.78
CA MET A 317 -5.91 1.45 25.95
C MET A 317 -7.23 0.76 25.70
N TYR A 318 -8.19 1.00 26.60
CA TYR A 318 -9.56 0.54 26.48
C TYR A 318 -10.49 1.74 26.61
N ALA A 319 -11.47 1.86 25.71
CA ALA A 319 -12.52 2.87 25.80
C ALA A 319 -13.89 2.24 25.52
N SER A 320 -14.93 2.70 26.21
CA SER A 320 -16.31 2.29 25.96
C SER A 320 -17.08 3.44 25.33
N TYR A 321 -17.84 3.16 24.27
CA TYR A 321 -18.74 4.12 23.63
C TYR A 321 -20.16 4.03 24.20
N GLU A 322 -20.94 5.10 24.07
CA GLU A 322 -22.34 5.17 24.54
C GLU A 322 -23.24 4.11 23.88
N ASN A 323 -22.90 3.65 22.67
CA ASN A 323 -23.60 2.59 21.97
C ASN A 323 -23.27 1.17 22.47
N GLY A 324 -22.42 1.03 23.49
CA GLY A 324 -21.99 -0.24 24.08
C GLY A 324 -20.80 -0.91 23.37
N GLU A 325 -20.28 -0.33 22.28
CA GLU A 325 -19.07 -0.82 21.64
C GLU A 325 -17.83 -0.51 22.50
N SER A 326 -16.85 -1.41 22.46
CA SER A 326 -15.56 -1.22 23.13
C SER A 326 -14.46 -1.04 22.09
N TYR A 327 -13.56 -0.11 22.38
CA TYR A 327 -12.33 0.14 21.64
C TYR A 327 -11.15 -0.43 22.42
N TYR A 328 -10.25 -1.10 21.72
CA TYR A 328 -8.96 -1.54 22.23
C TYR A 328 -7.86 -0.98 21.33
N GLN A 329 -6.75 -0.60 21.94
CA GLN A 329 -5.53 -0.27 21.22
C GLN A 329 -4.30 -0.67 22.03
N ASP A 330 -3.32 -1.30 21.40
CA ASP A 330 -2.03 -1.55 22.04
C ASP A 330 -1.06 -0.36 21.94
N SER A 331 0.17 -0.54 22.43
CA SER A 331 1.21 0.50 22.45
C SER A 331 1.67 0.97 21.08
N PHE A 332 1.26 0.30 20.01
CA PHE A 332 1.65 0.59 18.63
C PHE A 332 0.46 0.99 17.77
N GLY A 333 -0.72 1.21 18.34
CA GLY A 333 -1.91 1.59 17.58
C GLY A 333 -2.68 0.42 16.96
N ARG A 334 -2.36 -0.84 17.29
CA ARG A 334 -3.09 -2.00 16.75
C ARG A 334 -4.40 -2.17 17.51
N THR A 335 -5.48 -2.41 16.76
CA THR A 335 -6.84 -2.54 17.31
C THR A 335 -7.23 -3.98 17.66
N ASN A 336 -6.34 -4.93 17.35
CA ASN A 336 -6.42 -6.31 17.78
C ASN A 336 -5.12 -6.73 18.48
N PRO A 337 -5.20 -7.57 19.53
CA PRO A 337 -4.04 -8.21 20.10
C PRO A 337 -3.25 -9.00 19.06
N GLN A 338 -1.92 -9.05 19.20
CA GLN A 338 -1.08 -9.82 18.30
C GLN A 338 -1.42 -11.31 18.35
N ASN A 339 -1.78 -11.88 17.20
CA ASN A 339 -2.02 -13.32 17.09
C ASN A 339 -0.68 -14.08 17.07
N LYS A 340 -0.31 -14.66 18.22
CA LYS A 340 0.93 -15.43 18.40
C LYS A 340 1.04 -16.66 17.48
N TYR A 341 -0.09 -17.23 17.05
CA TYR A 341 -0.11 -18.39 16.15
C TYR A 341 0.29 -18.04 14.71
N LEU A 342 0.34 -16.76 14.36
CA LEU A 342 0.82 -16.30 13.05
C LEU A 342 2.33 -16.06 13.03
N LEU A 343 3.02 -16.15 14.17
CA LEU A 343 4.45 -15.92 14.25
C LEU A 343 5.26 -17.16 13.89
N LYS A 344 6.44 -16.91 13.33
CA LYS A 344 7.46 -17.91 13.03
C LYS A 344 8.75 -17.59 13.77
N ASN A 345 9.49 -18.63 14.09
CA ASN A 345 10.85 -18.52 14.59
C ASN A 345 11.77 -19.31 13.65
N VAL A 346 12.33 -18.63 12.65
CA VAL A 346 13.22 -19.24 11.65
C VAL A 346 14.65 -18.81 11.89
N ASP A 347 15.54 -19.79 12.09
CA ASP A 347 16.98 -19.57 12.20
C ASP A 347 17.66 -19.81 10.85
N GLU A 348 17.95 -18.74 10.10
CA GLU A 348 18.56 -18.82 8.77
C GLU A 348 19.88 -19.57 8.77
N LYS A 349 20.67 -19.47 9.86
CA LYS A 349 21.98 -20.12 9.97
C LYS A 349 21.88 -21.64 9.95
N LYS A 350 20.71 -22.20 10.29
CA LYS A 350 20.45 -23.65 10.30
C LYS A 350 19.88 -24.16 8.98
N LEU A 351 19.43 -23.29 8.07
CA LEU A 351 18.82 -23.70 6.80
C LEU A 351 19.87 -24.13 5.78
N LYS A 352 19.73 -25.35 5.25
CA LYS A 352 20.53 -25.84 4.13
C LYS A 352 19.89 -25.45 2.80
N ARG A 353 20.69 -25.44 1.75
CA ARG A 353 20.27 -25.04 0.38
C ARG A 353 19.02 -25.78 -0.15
N ASN A 354 18.82 -27.04 0.22
CA ASN A 354 17.73 -27.87 -0.26
C ASN A 354 16.52 -27.93 0.69
N ASP A 355 16.62 -27.33 1.88
CA ASP A 355 15.53 -27.25 2.83
C ASP A 355 14.46 -26.28 2.30
N ASP A 356 13.25 -26.39 2.85
CA ASP A 356 12.19 -25.43 2.55
C ASP A 356 12.59 -24.02 3.01
N CYS A 357 12.25 -23.03 2.20
CA CYS A 357 12.59 -21.66 2.52
C CYS A 357 11.81 -21.16 3.74
N GLY A 358 12.50 -20.47 4.65
CA GLY A 358 11.90 -19.85 5.86
C GLY A 358 10.73 -18.90 5.59
N CYS A 359 10.65 -18.34 4.39
CA CYS A 359 9.52 -17.47 4.02
C CYS A 359 8.19 -18.22 3.82
N GLY A 360 8.17 -19.57 3.81
CA GLY A 360 6.93 -20.34 3.64
C GLY A 360 6.40 -20.46 2.21
N SER A 361 7.18 -20.02 1.21
CA SER A 361 6.78 -20.07 -0.22
C SER A 361 6.58 -21.48 -0.80
N GLY A 362 6.98 -22.53 -0.09
CA GLY A 362 7.00 -23.92 -0.61
C GLY A 362 8.14 -24.20 -1.60
N LYS A 363 9.02 -23.22 -1.86
CA LYS A 363 10.22 -23.39 -2.68
C LYS A 363 11.42 -23.73 -1.80
N LYS A 364 12.36 -24.51 -2.33
CA LYS A 364 13.67 -24.76 -1.70
C LYS A 364 14.40 -23.44 -1.47
N TYR A 365 15.10 -23.30 -0.35
CA TYR A 365 15.80 -22.07 0.04
C TYR A 365 16.73 -21.53 -1.06
N LYS A 366 17.50 -22.41 -1.74
CA LYS A 366 18.38 -22.03 -2.87
C LYS A 366 17.66 -21.46 -4.10
N LYS A 367 16.36 -21.72 -4.25
CA LYS A 367 15.51 -21.25 -5.35
C LYS A 367 14.57 -20.13 -4.90
N CYS A 368 14.76 -19.62 -3.68
CA CYS A 368 13.89 -18.62 -3.08
C CYS A 368 14.72 -17.49 -2.46
N CYS A 369 14.80 -17.38 -1.13
CA CYS A 369 15.40 -16.22 -0.47
C CYS A 369 16.95 -16.21 -0.46
N LEU A 370 17.64 -17.32 -0.76
CA LEU A 370 19.10 -17.38 -0.67
C LEU A 370 19.81 -16.33 -1.55
N SER A 371 19.25 -16.04 -2.74
CA SER A 371 19.80 -15.06 -3.68
C SER A 371 19.22 -13.65 -3.53
N LEU A 372 18.37 -13.43 -2.52
CA LEU A 372 17.70 -12.15 -2.30
C LEU A 372 18.28 -11.46 -1.07
N GLU A 373 18.49 -10.16 -1.19
CA GLU A 373 18.75 -9.27 -0.06
C GLU A 373 17.56 -9.31 0.92
N PRO A 374 17.79 -9.17 2.25
CA PRO A 374 16.73 -9.25 3.26
C PRO A 374 15.49 -8.41 2.94
N GLU A 375 15.67 -7.20 2.44
CA GLU A 375 14.61 -6.25 2.15
C GLU A 375 13.73 -6.67 0.97
N LYS A 376 14.22 -7.56 0.10
CA LYS A 376 13.49 -8.11 -1.06
C LYS A 376 12.80 -9.44 -0.73
N ARG A 377 12.93 -9.94 0.50
CA ARG A 377 12.30 -11.19 0.95
C ARG A 377 10.88 -10.90 1.45
N THR A 378 10.00 -11.89 1.33
CA THR A 378 8.75 -11.92 2.09
C THR A 378 9.04 -12.32 3.53
N SER A 379 8.10 -12.03 4.44
CA SER A 379 8.23 -12.27 5.88
C SER A 379 8.77 -13.65 6.26
N TRP A 380 9.79 -13.67 7.12
CA TRP A 380 10.28 -14.87 7.82
C TRP A 380 9.78 -14.94 9.26
N THR A 381 9.17 -13.86 9.75
CA THR A 381 8.66 -13.73 11.12
C THR A 381 7.17 -14.06 11.22
N HIS A 382 6.45 -14.09 10.09
CA HIS A 382 5.03 -14.43 10.04
C HIS A 382 4.71 -15.55 9.04
N LEU A 383 3.61 -16.27 9.31
CA LEU A 383 2.97 -17.18 8.35
C LEU A 383 2.67 -16.44 7.05
N SER A 384 3.17 -17.00 5.96
CA SER A 384 2.98 -16.49 4.61
C SER A 384 1.54 -16.68 4.13
N ILE A 385 1.21 -15.99 3.04
CA ILE A 385 -0.09 -16.13 2.36
C ILE A 385 -0.35 -17.60 2.00
N ARG A 386 0.67 -18.31 1.47
CA ARG A 386 0.56 -19.73 1.13
C ARG A 386 0.24 -20.59 2.35
N GLU A 387 0.99 -20.45 3.43
CA GLU A 387 0.77 -21.24 4.66
C GLU A 387 -0.61 -21.00 5.25
N ARG A 388 -1.06 -19.73 5.30
CA ARG A 388 -2.41 -19.39 5.77
C ARG A 388 -3.50 -20.04 4.92
N ASN A 389 -3.36 -20.03 3.59
CA ASN A 389 -4.30 -20.70 2.71
C ASN A 389 -4.29 -22.24 2.90
N LEU A 390 -3.13 -22.87 3.08
CA LEU A 390 -3.06 -24.31 3.34
C LEU A 390 -3.67 -24.68 4.70
N ILE A 391 -3.49 -23.84 5.73
CA ILE A 391 -4.18 -24.00 7.01
C ILE A 391 -5.70 -23.92 6.82
N LEU A 392 -6.18 -22.97 6.01
CA LEU A 392 -7.60 -22.86 5.68
C LEU A 392 -8.12 -24.10 4.94
N CYS A 393 -7.40 -24.61 3.93
CA CYS A 393 -7.78 -25.85 3.23
C CYS A 393 -7.90 -27.02 4.21
N ASN A 394 -6.92 -27.19 5.09
CA ASN A 394 -6.95 -28.26 6.09
C ASN A 394 -8.10 -28.07 7.09
N ALA A 395 -8.38 -26.83 7.52
CA ALA A 395 -9.52 -26.53 8.38
C ALA A 395 -10.86 -26.88 7.71
N ILE A 396 -11.04 -26.50 6.43
CA ILE A 396 -12.24 -26.83 5.64
C ILE A 396 -12.41 -28.35 5.56
N LYS A 397 -11.38 -29.10 5.14
CA LYS A 397 -11.46 -30.56 5.00
C LYS A 397 -11.79 -31.26 6.33
N ASN A 398 -11.16 -30.83 7.41
CA ASN A 398 -11.40 -31.40 8.75
C ASN A 398 -12.80 -31.08 9.28
N ILE A 399 -13.23 -29.81 9.25
CA ILE A 399 -14.52 -29.37 9.80
C ILE A 399 -15.70 -29.93 9.00
N LEU A 400 -15.54 -30.06 7.68
CA LEU A 400 -16.54 -30.67 6.81
C LEU A 400 -16.52 -32.20 6.86
N GLY A 401 -15.48 -32.81 7.46
CA GLY A 401 -15.33 -34.26 7.62
C GLY A 401 -14.87 -34.98 6.35
N LEU A 402 -14.29 -34.26 5.39
CA LEU A 402 -13.73 -34.84 4.15
C LEU A 402 -12.56 -35.79 4.45
N GLU A 403 -11.75 -35.47 5.46
CA GLU A 403 -10.68 -36.36 5.96
C GLU A 403 -11.23 -37.60 6.71
N SER A 404 -12.50 -37.58 7.12
CA SER A 404 -13.19 -38.69 7.79
C SER A 404 -14.04 -39.53 6.84
N GLY A 405 -13.85 -39.37 5.53
CA GLY A 405 -14.53 -40.16 4.49
C GLY A 405 -15.86 -39.58 3.98
N LYS A 406 -16.27 -38.38 4.41
CA LYS A 406 -17.44 -37.71 3.81
C LYS A 406 -17.13 -37.28 2.38
N THR A 407 -18.12 -37.41 1.51
CA THR A 407 -18.07 -36.92 0.14
C THR A 407 -18.52 -35.46 0.05
N TRP A 408 -18.26 -34.81 -1.09
CA TRP A 408 -18.81 -33.47 -1.33
C TRP A 408 -20.35 -33.46 -1.30
N ASP A 409 -21.00 -34.54 -1.71
CA ASP A 409 -22.46 -34.68 -1.62
C ASP A 409 -22.96 -34.70 -0.17
N ASP A 410 -22.19 -35.32 0.73
CA ASP A 410 -22.51 -35.27 2.16
C ASP A 410 -22.39 -33.85 2.72
N VAL A 411 -21.45 -33.05 2.21
CA VAL A 411 -21.34 -31.62 2.53
C VAL A 411 -22.55 -30.86 2.03
N ARG A 412 -22.92 -31.00 0.75
CA ARG A 412 -24.08 -30.31 0.14
C ARG A 412 -25.40 -30.60 0.85
N LYS A 413 -25.55 -31.80 1.42
CA LYS A 413 -26.74 -32.23 2.16
C LYS A 413 -26.75 -31.76 3.62
N ASN A 414 -25.60 -31.72 4.28
CA ASN A 414 -25.53 -31.65 5.73
C ASN A 414 -24.79 -30.43 6.29
N ILE A 415 -24.33 -29.49 5.44
CA ILE A 415 -23.60 -28.30 5.91
C ILE A 415 -24.44 -27.49 6.92
N SER A 416 -23.86 -27.29 8.10
CA SER A 416 -24.51 -26.59 9.21
C SER A 416 -23.97 -25.17 9.39
N GLY A 417 -24.78 -24.29 10.00
CA GLY A 417 -24.36 -22.93 10.33
C GLY A 417 -23.17 -22.89 11.29
N GLU A 418 -23.03 -23.89 12.18
CA GLU A 418 -21.91 -24.00 13.11
C GLU A 418 -20.59 -24.34 12.41
N GLN A 419 -20.62 -25.22 11.39
CA GLN A 419 -19.44 -25.51 10.57
C GLN A 419 -19.01 -24.28 9.77
N ILE A 420 -19.97 -23.57 9.17
CA ILE A 420 -19.72 -22.32 8.45
C ILE A 420 -19.06 -21.30 9.37
N LYS A 421 -19.68 -21.04 10.52
CA LYS A 421 -19.16 -20.10 11.52
C LYS A 421 -17.72 -20.44 11.90
N LYS A 422 -17.42 -21.69 12.26
CA LYS A 422 -16.07 -22.14 12.63
C LYS A 422 -15.04 -21.92 11.53
N ILE A 423 -15.38 -22.21 10.28
CA ILE A 423 -14.44 -22.02 9.15
C ILE A 423 -14.16 -20.52 8.94
N TYR A 424 -15.18 -19.66 8.99
CA TYR A 424 -14.98 -18.21 8.86
C TYR A 424 -14.29 -17.59 10.07
N GLU A 425 -14.49 -18.10 11.30
CA GLU A 425 -13.71 -17.70 12.47
C GLU A 425 -12.22 -18.01 12.28
N ILE A 426 -11.89 -19.19 11.75
CA ILE A 426 -10.51 -19.55 11.40
C ILE A 426 -9.98 -18.60 10.33
N TYR A 427 -10.73 -18.35 9.25
CA TYR A 427 -10.32 -17.42 8.20
C TYR A 427 -10.05 -16.01 8.74
N GLY A 428 -10.95 -15.49 9.60
CA GLY A 428 -10.76 -14.20 10.28
C GLY A 428 -9.52 -14.19 11.18
N SER A 429 -9.25 -15.28 11.91
CA SER A 429 -8.05 -15.38 12.75
C SER A 429 -6.74 -15.44 11.96
N LEU A 430 -6.79 -15.95 10.72
CA LEU A 430 -5.66 -15.98 9.78
C LEU A 430 -5.42 -14.60 9.14
N TRP A 431 -6.42 -13.72 9.13
CA TRP A 431 -6.32 -12.39 8.52
C TRP A 431 -6.84 -11.27 9.46
N PRO A 432 -6.18 -11.03 10.61
CA PRO A 432 -6.47 -9.86 11.45
C PRO A 432 -6.37 -8.55 10.66
N SER A 433 -7.19 -7.56 10.96
CA SER A 433 -7.21 -6.27 10.23
C SER A 433 -5.89 -5.50 10.32
N ASP A 434 -5.12 -5.72 11.39
CA ASP A 434 -3.80 -5.10 11.60
C ASP A 434 -2.64 -5.88 10.93
N THR A 435 -2.95 -6.88 10.08
CA THR A 435 -1.91 -7.60 9.32
C THR A 435 -1.17 -6.63 8.39
N ASP A 436 0.16 -6.60 8.48
CA ASP A 436 0.99 -5.97 7.45
C ASP A 436 1.00 -6.86 6.20
N ILE A 437 0.00 -6.65 5.34
CA ILE A 437 -0.13 -7.41 4.09
C ILE A 437 1.06 -7.20 3.17
N TYR A 438 1.74 -6.05 3.24
CA TYR A 438 2.86 -5.74 2.36
C TYR A 438 4.07 -6.58 2.70
N ASP A 439 4.33 -6.88 3.98
CA ASP A 439 5.39 -7.81 4.40
C ASP A 439 5.18 -9.24 3.87
N LEU A 440 3.92 -9.63 3.67
CA LEU A 440 3.56 -10.97 3.17
C LEU A 440 3.51 -11.04 1.63
N LEU A 441 3.23 -9.92 0.96
CA LEU A 441 3.20 -9.84 -0.49
C LEU A 441 4.62 -10.00 -1.07
N PRO A 442 4.77 -10.72 -2.18
CA PRO A 442 6.04 -10.79 -2.89
C PRO A 442 6.55 -9.40 -3.28
N LYS A 443 7.85 -9.16 -3.17
CA LYS A 443 8.48 -7.89 -3.56
C LYS A 443 8.81 -7.88 -5.06
N PRO A 444 8.97 -6.70 -5.68
CA PRO A 444 9.47 -6.62 -7.05
C PRO A 444 10.89 -7.23 -7.13
N ASP A 445 10.99 -8.36 -7.80
CA ASP A 445 12.22 -9.12 -8.01
C ASP A 445 12.34 -9.58 -9.48
N ASN A 446 13.37 -10.35 -9.80
CA ASN A 446 13.60 -10.81 -11.17
C ASN A 446 12.70 -11.98 -11.58
N LYS A 447 11.69 -12.36 -10.80
CA LYS A 447 10.81 -13.48 -11.13
C LYS A 447 9.73 -13.07 -12.13
N SER A 448 9.33 -14.01 -12.97
CA SER A 448 8.16 -13.83 -13.84
C SER A 448 6.87 -13.97 -13.03
N ARG A 449 6.27 -12.84 -12.65
CA ARG A 449 5.03 -12.81 -11.84
C ARG A 449 3.87 -12.23 -12.65
N GLY A 450 2.71 -12.87 -12.55
CA GLY A 450 1.47 -12.40 -13.16
C GLY A 450 0.42 -12.09 -12.09
N LEU A 451 -0.39 -11.06 -12.30
CA LEU A 451 -1.58 -10.75 -11.51
C LEU A 451 -2.82 -10.91 -12.38
N TYR A 452 -3.71 -11.81 -12.02
CA TYR A 452 -4.99 -11.97 -12.69
C TYR A 452 -6.00 -10.92 -12.18
N THR A 453 -6.66 -10.24 -13.12
CA THR A 453 -7.84 -9.41 -12.90
C THR A 453 -8.97 -9.85 -13.83
N GLY A 454 -10.14 -10.13 -13.25
CA GLY A 454 -11.28 -10.65 -13.99
C GLY A 454 -12.32 -11.25 -13.06
N ILE A 455 -13.19 -12.08 -13.60
CA ILE A 455 -14.23 -12.76 -12.81
C ILE A 455 -13.58 -13.89 -12.01
N ILE A 456 -13.75 -13.85 -10.69
CA ILE A 456 -13.22 -14.87 -9.78
C ILE A 456 -14.38 -15.75 -9.32
N ASP A 457 -14.61 -16.83 -10.07
CA ASP A 457 -15.67 -17.80 -9.81
C ASP A 457 -15.18 -19.21 -10.12
N ILE A 458 -15.55 -20.19 -9.28
CA ILE A 458 -15.14 -21.60 -9.45
C ILE A 458 -15.52 -22.16 -10.82
N ARG A 459 -16.62 -21.68 -11.43
CA ARG A 459 -17.10 -22.14 -12.74
C ARG A 459 -16.22 -21.67 -13.90
N THR A 460 -15.47 -20.58 -13.74
CA THR A 460 -14.74 -19.93 -14.84
C THR A 460 -13.23 -19.81 -14.60
N ILE A 461 -12.77 -19.81 -13.34
CA ILE A 461 -11.38 -19.52 -12.97
C ILE A 461 -10.38 -20.47 -13.61
N GLY A 462 -10.76 -21.74 -13.84
CA GLY A 462 -9.94 -22.74 -14.51
C GLY A 462 -9.46 -22.27 -15.89
N ILE A 463 -10.40 -21.84 -16.73
CA ILE A 463 -10.13 -21.41 -18.12
C ILE A 463 -9.59 -19.98 -18.16
N ASN A 464 -9.95 -19.15 -17.18
CA ASN A 464 -9.62 -17.74 -17.15
C ASN A 464 -8.23 -17.44 -16.59
N ALA A 465 -7.81 -18.16 -15.55
CA ALA A 465 -6.56 -17.87 -14.83
C ALA A 465 -5.69 -19.12 -14.62
N LEU A 466 -6.25 -20.24 -14.14
CA LEU A 466 -5.42 -21.37 -13.67
C LEU A 466 -4.52 -21.94 -14.78
N GLY A 467 -5.02 -22.02 -16.01
CA GLY A 467 -4.23 -22.51 -17.14
C GLY A 467 -3.09 -21.60 -17.61
N MET A 468 -3.00 -20.37 -17.09
CA MET A 468 -1.84 -19.49 -17.29
C MET A 468 -0.71 -19.75 -16.29
N SER A 469 -0.98 -20.42 -15.17
CA SER A 469 0.02 -20.64 -14.12
C SER A 469 1.34 -21.28 -14.59
N PRO A 470 1.41 -22.18 -15.61
CA PRO A 470 2.69 -22.71 -16.08
C PRO A 470 3.65 -21.67 -16.65
N TYR A 471 3.12 -20.55 -17.15
CA TYR A 471 3.88 -19.51 -17.84
C TYR A 471 4.50 -18.47 -16.90
N PHE A 472 4.29 -18.61 -15.59
CA PHE A 472 4.84 -17.73 -14.56
C PHE A 472 5.59 -18.53 -13.48
N ASP A 473 6.53 -17.90 -12.78
CA ASP A 473 7.11 -18.45 -11.57
C ASP A 473 6.14 -18.40 -10.38
N GLU A 474 5.18 -17.50 -10.46
CA GLU A 474 4.10 -17.29 -9.48
C GLU A 474 2.96 -16.50 -10.14
N LEU A 475 1.73 -17.02 -10.05
CA LEU A 475 0.52 -16.32 -10.48
C LEU A 475 -0.27 -15.85 -9.25
N LEU A 476 -0.53 -14.55 -9.17
CA LEU A 476 -1.34 -13.93 -8.12
C LEU A 476 -2.81 -13.92 -8.54
N ILE A 477 -3.68 -14.40 -7.65
CA ILE A 477 -5.15 -14.31 -7.79
C ILE A 477 -5.68 -13.75 -6.48
N GLN A 478 -6.61 -12.79 -6.54
CA GLN A 478 -7.25 -12.29 -5.33
C GLN A 478 -8.21 -13.34 -4.76
N ASN A 479 -8.18 -13.53 -3.45
CA ASN A 479 -9.09 -14.40 -2.72
C ASN A 479 -10.52 -13.82 -2.80
N PRO A 480 -11.51 -14.55 -3.36
CA PRO A 480 -12.87 -14.06 -3.44
C PRO A 480 -13.59 -14.07 -2.08
N ILE A 481 -13.05 -14.75 -1.07
CA ILE A 481 -13.64 -14.83 0.27
C ILE A 481 -13.46 -13.51 1.01
N LEU A 482 -14.58 -12.88 1.36
CA LEU A 482 -14.60 -11.64 2.14
C LEU A 482 -14.08 -11.86 3.56
N ASN A 483 -13.16 -11.02 4.03
CA ASN A 483 -12.63 -11.10 5.38
C ASN A 483 -13.74 -10.77 6.41
N PRO A 484 -14.15 -11.71 7.29
CA PRO A 484 -15.23 -11.44 8.24
C PRO A 484 -14.90 -10.32 9.24
N ASN A 485 -13.61 -9.99 9.43
CA ASN A 485 -13.21 -8.86 10.29
C ASN A 485 -13.61 -7.48 9.71
N THR A 486 -13.97 -7.40 8.43
CA THR A 486 -14.31 -6.13 7.76
C THR A 486 -15.77 -6.06 7.31
N ILE A 487 -16.58 -7.08 7.59
CA ILE A 487 -17.97 -7.17 7.14
C ILE A 487 -18.91 -6.78 8.27
N LYS A 488 -19.90 -5.95 7.96
CA LYS A 488 -20.99 -5.60 8.89
C LYS A 488 -21.73 -6.83 9.37
N ARG A 489 -22.13 -6.82 10.65
CA ARG A 489 -22.77 -7.95 11.35
C ARG A 489 -23.88 -8.65 10.56
N ASP A 490 -24.77 -7.89 9.93
CA ASP A 490 -25.94 -8.44 9.19
C ASP A 490 -25.59 -9.26 7.94
N PHE A 491 -24.38 -9.08 7.40
CA PHE A 491 -23.86 -9.80 6.23
C PHE A 491 -22.68 -10.71 6.60
N ASN A 492 -22.32 -10.78 7.88
CA ASN A 492 -21.13 -11.47 8.34
C ASN A 492 -21.42 -12.97 8.53
N PRO A 493 -20.69 -13.88 7.87
CA PRO A 493 -20.94 -15.33 7.96
C PRO A 493 -20.68 -15.91 9.36
N ILE A 494 -19.98 -15.20 10.25
CA ILE A 494 -19.82 -15.60 11.66
C ILE A 494 -21.09 -15.32 12.47
N SER A 495 -21.71 -14.16 12.24
CA SER A 495 -22.92 -13.73 12.97
C SER A 495 -24.20 -14.30 12.35
N GLU A 496 -24.24 -14.40 11.03
CA GLU A 496 -25.39 -14.82 10.22
C GLU A 496 -25.04 -16.01 9.30
N PRO A 497 -24.53 -17.14 9.83
CA PRO A 497 -24.02 -18.24 9.01
C PRO A 497 -25.09 -18.86 8.10
N ASN A 498 -26.35 -18.90 8.53
CA ASN A 498 -27.44 -19.48 7.75
C ASN A 498 -27.78 -18.64 6.50
N LYS A 499 -27.56 -17.32 6.51
CA LYS A 499 -27.73 -16.45 5.33
C LYS A 499 -26.61 -16.63 4.31
N SER A 500 -25.51 -17.28 4.69
CA SER A 500 -24.32 -17.44 3.86
C SER A 500 -24.10 -18.89 3.38
N LYS A 501 -25.07 -19.80 3.57
CA LYS A 501 -24.90 -21.24 3.25
C LYS A 501 -24.47 -21.50 1.81
N TYR A 502 -25.18 -20.92 0.85
CA TYR A 502 -24.85 -21.11 -0.56
C TYR A 502 -23.45 -20.54 -0.89
N GLN A 503 -23.17 -19.32 -0.43
CA GLN A 503 -21.87 -18.69 -0.64
C GLN A 503 -20.74 -19.48 0.03
N ALA A 504 -20.96 -20.07 1.21
CA ALA A 504 -19.98 -20.90 1.89
C ALA A 504 -19.63 -22.16 1.08
N ILE A 505 -20.61 -22.84 0.47
CA ILE A 505 -20.34 -23.96 -0.45
C ILE A 505 -19.44 -23.51 -1.60
N LYS A 506 -19.76 -22.37 -2.21
CA LYS A 506 -19.01 -21.80 -3.34
C LYS A 506 -17.58 -21.44 -2.94
N ASP A 507 -17.42 -20.77 -1.80
CA ASP A 507 -16.13 -20.36 -1.24
C ASP A 507 -15.26 -21.58 -0.89
N PHE A 508 -15.83 -22.58 -0.21
CA PHE A 508 -15.08 -23.76 0.22
C PHE A 508 -14.66 -24.60 -0.98
N LEU A 509 -15.55 -24.79 -1.96
CA LEU A 509 -15.19 -25.48 -3.20
C LEU A 509 -14.09 -24.75 -3.97
N PHE A 510 -14.16 -23.41 -4.03
CA PHE A 510 -13.13 -22.59 -4.65
C PHE A 510 -11.75 -22.80 -4.01
N ILE A 511 -11.67 -22.72 -2.68
CA ILE A 511 -10.40 -22.91 -1.95
C ILE A 511 -9.85 -24.32 -2.15
N LEU A 512 -10.69 -25.36 -2.03
CA LEU A 512 -10.26 -26.75 -2.22
C LEU A 512 -9.81 -27.02 -3.67
N ASN A 513 -10.45 -26.40 -4.66
CA ASN A 513 -10.04 -26.53 -6.07
C ASN A 513 -8.66 -25.92 -6.33
N LEU A 514 -8.32 -24.81 -5.65
CA LEU A 514 -7.03 -24.15 -5.77
C LEU A 514 -5.93 -24.80 -4.90
N GLU A 515 -6.26 -25.65 -3.93
CA GLU A 515 -5.30 -26.26 -3.00
C GLU A 515 -4.07 -26.87 -3.70
N PRO A 516 -4.20 -27.69 -4.77
CA PRO A 516 -3.03 -28.28 -5.42
C PRO A 516 -2.10 -27.24 -6.06
N TYR A 517 -2.64 -26.13 -6.54
CA TYR A 517 -1.88 -25.04 -7.15
C TYR A 517 -1.11 -24.24 -6.11
N ILE A 518 -1.77 -23.96 -4.99
CA ILE A 518 -1.18 -23.26 -3.83
C ILE A 518 -0.09 -24.14 -3.22
N TYR A 519 -0.34 -25.43 -3.07
CA TYR A 519 0.63 -26.39 -2.55
C TYR A 519 1.90 -26.42 -3.39
N ASN A 520 1.79 -26.45 -4.72
CA ASN A 520 2.94 -26.45 -5.63
C ASN A 520 3.58 -25.07 -5.85
N GLY A 521 3.06 -24.01 -5.21
CA GLY A 521 3.59 -22.64 -5.35
C GLY A 521 3.41 -22.04 -6.75
N LEU A 522 2.44 -22.56 -7.52
CA LEU A 522 2.07 -22.02 -8.84
C LEU A 522 1.14 -20.81 -8.70
N ILE A 523 0.29 -20.84 -7.67
CA ILE A 523 -0.66 -19.77 -7.36
C ILE A 523 -0.44 -19.26 -5.95
N ASN A 524 -0.43 -17.95 -5.81
CA ASN A 524 -0.49 -17.28 -4.53
C ASN A 524 -1.84 -16.56 -4.42
N LEU A 525 -2.73 -17.12 -3.59
CA LEU A 525 -4.09 -16.62 -3.42
C LEU A 525 -4.10 -15.51 -2.36
N ILE A 526 -3.97 -14.26 -2.82
CA ILE A 526 -3.74 -13.10 -1.95
C ILE A 526 -5.07 -12.51 -1.46
N PRO A 527 -5.19 -12.07 -0.19
CA PRO A 527 -6.34 -11.28 0.23
C PRO A 527 -6.32 -9.90 -0.43
N ASP A 528 -7.47 -9.22 -0.46
CA ASP A 528 -7.54 -7.81 -0.89
C ASP A 528 -6.80 -6.91 0.11
N PRO A 529 -5.76 -6.14 -0.31
CA PRO A 529 -5.08 -5.19 0.58
C PRO A 529 -6.03 -4.18 1.27
N CYS A 530 -7.15 -3.83 0.63
CA CYS A 530 -8.17 -2.95 1.21
C CYS A 530 -8.82 -3.55 2.47
N SER A 531 -8.77 -4.87 2.65
CA SER A 531 -9.28 -5.54 3.86
C SER A 531 -8.44 -5.26 5.10
N PHE A 532 -7.22 -4.77 4.93
CA PHE A 532 -6.32 -4.44 6.03
C PHE A 532 -6.22 -2.93 6.22
N ASP A 533 -6.52 -2.14 5.19
CA ASP A 533 -6.44 -0.68 5.20
C ASP A 533 -7.74 -0.01 4.71
N ASN A 534 -8.54 0.44 5.69
CA ASN A 534 -9.79 1.16 5.43
C ASN A 534 -9.56 2.53 4.78
N HIS A 535 -8.41 3.17 5.00
CA HIS A 535 -8.09 4.44 4.35
C HIS A 535 -7.80 4.19 2.86
N LEU A 536 -6.96 3.18 2.55
CA LEU A 536 -6.75 2.70 1.18
C LEU A 536 -8.09 2.35 0.51
N HIS A 537 -8.96 1.60 1.20
CA HIS A 537 -10.26 1.21 0.68
C HIS A 537 -11.12 2.43 0.28
N ARG A 538 -11.23 3.43 1.16
CA ARG A 538 -12.03 4.64 0.91
C ARG A 538 -11.47 5.46 -0.24
N GLU A 539 -10.16 5.73 -0.25
CA GLU A 539 -9.55 6.50 -1.33
C GLU A 539 -9.66 5.79 -2.68
N MET A 540 -9.44 4.46 -2.69
CA MET A 540 -9.63 3.65 -3.89
C MET A 540 -11.08 3.73 -4.41
N LEU A 541 -12.07 3.64 -3.52
CA LEU A 541 -13.48 3.76 -3.91
C LEU A 541 -13.79 5.15 -4.50
N GLU A 542 -13.26 6.23 -3.91
CA GLU A 542 -13.44 7.59 -4.44
C GLU A 542 -12.82 7.75 -5.83
N ILE A 543 -11.63 7.21 -6.05
CA ILE A 543 -10.95 7.22 -7.36
C ILE A 543 -11.77 6.44 -8.38
N ALA A 544 -12.17 5.21 -8.03
CA ALA A 544 -12.95 4.34 -8.91
C ALA A 544 -14.33 4.93 -9.25
N GLN A 545 -14.98 5.62 -8.31
CA GLN A 545 -16.25 6.31 -8.54
C GLN A 545 -16.11 7.47 -9.53
N LYS A 546 -15.03 8.27 -9.42
CA LYS A 546 -14.73 9.35 -10.37
C LYS A 546 -14.45 8.81 -11.78
N ARG A 547 -13.86 7.63 -11.89
CA ARG A 547 -13.61 6.93 -13.16
C ARG A 547 -14.87 6.32 -13.79
N LYS A 548 -15.85 5.91 -12.97
CA LYS A 548 -17.05 5.14 -13.38
C LYS A 548 -17.83 5.71 -14.58
N SER A 549 -17.68 7.00 -14.88
CA SER A 549 -18.22 7.64 -16.08
C SER A 549 -17.76 7.03 -17.42
N HIS A 550 -16.75 6.14 -17.44
CA HIS A 550 -16.13 5.61 -18.68
C HIS A 550 -16.12 4.09 -18.85
N SER A 551 -16.66 3.30 -17.90
CA SER A 551 -16.58 1.83 -17.91
C SER A 551 -17.92 1.19 -18.25
N VAL A 552 -18.03 0.55 -19.42
CA VAL A 552 -19.25 -0.13 -19.87
C VAL A 552 -18.94 -1.61 -20.12
N LEU A 553 -19.64 -2.49 -19.40
CA LEU A 553 -19.56 -3.95 -19.62
C LEU A 553 -19.92 -4.29 -21.06
N THR A 554 -19.16 -5.18 -21.70
CA THR A 554 -19.50 -5.63 -23.06
C THR A 554 -20.69 -6.58 -23.05
N GLU A 555 -21.41 -6.71 -24.18
CA GLU A 555 -22.56 -7.61 -24.26
C GLU A 555 -22.23 -9.06 -23.92
N LYS A 556 -21.01 -9.50 -24.27
CA LYS A 556 -20.51 -10.84 -23.91
C LYS A 556 -20.37 -11.00 -22.40
N GLU A 557 -19.82 -10.00 -21.72
CA GLU A 557 -19.66 -10.02 -20.27
C GLU A 557 -20.99 -9.89 -19.54
N LYS A 558 -21.92 -9.06 -20.05
CA LYS A 558 -23.30 -8.98 -19.52
C LYS A 558 -24.01 -10.33 -19.58
N LYS A 559 -23.86 -11.07 -20.70
CA LYS A 559 -24.44 -12.42 -20.85
C LYS A 559 -23.81 -13.40 -19.86
N LEU A 560 -22.48 -13.38 -19.71
CA LEU A 560 -21.79 -14.23 -18.73
C LEU A 560 -22.22 -13.89 -17.31
N PHE A 561 -22.26 -12.61 -16.95
CA PHE A 561 -22.73 -12.13 -15.66
C PHE A 561 -24.16 -12.59 -15.38
N PHE A 562 -25.07 -12.39 -16.33
CA PHE A 562 -26.46 -12.83 -16.22
C PHE A 562 -26.54 -14.34 -16.01
N PHE A 563 -25.80 -15.13 -16.81
CA PHE A 563 -25.74 -16.58 -16.66
C PHE A 563 -25.28 -17.01 -15.26
N LEU A 564 -24.16 -16.47 -14.78
CA LEU A 564 -23.59 -16.83 -13.47
C LEU A 564 -24.55 -16.47 -12.33
N MET A 565 -25.16 -15.28 -12.38
CA MET A 565 -26.13 -14.80 -11.39
C MET A 565 -27.43 -15.62 -11.41
N THR A 566 -27.96 -15.96 -12.59
CA THR A 566 -29.15 -16.80 -12.71
C THR A 566 -28.91 -18.18 -12.10
N GLU A 567 -27.79 -18.82 -12.44
CA GLU A 567 -27.45 -20.12 -11.88
C GLU A 567 -27.22 -20.05 -10.37
N ASP A 568 -26.58 -18.99 -9.86
CA ASP A 568 -26.42 -18.77 -8.42
C ASP A 568 -27.77 -18.67 -7.69
N VAL A 569 -28.75 -17.96 -8.27
CA VAL A 569 -30.12 -17.89 -7.72
C VAL A 569 -30.82 -19.25 -7.77
N LEU A 570 -30.71 -19.98 -8.88
CA LEU A 570 -31.34 -21.30 -9.03
C LEU A 570 -30.74 -22.32 -8.04
N ASN A 571 -29.42 -22.35 -7.90
CA ASN A 571 -28.72 -23.24 -6.98
C ASN A 571 -29.01 -22.90 -5.52
N ALA A 572 -29.02 -21.61 -5.16
CA ALA A 572 -29.32 -21.14 -3.81
C ALA A 572 -30.78 -21.40 -3.40
N THR A 573 -31.72 -21.36 -4.36
CA THR A 573 -33.15 -21.57 -4.08
C THR A 573 -33.57 -23.04 -4.12
N TYR A 574 -32.69 -23.95 -4.54
CA TYR A 574 -32.97 -25.39 -4.54
C TYR A 574 -33.36 -25.93 -3.16
N CYS A 575 -32.81 -25.35 -2.09
CA CYS A 575 -33.14 -25.68 -0.70
C CYS A 575 -34.58 -25.34 -0.26
N LYS A 576 -35.35 -24.63 -1.10
CA LYS A 576 -36.75 -24.26 -0.85
C LYS A 576 -37.70 -25.34 -1.39
N SER A 577 -38.94 -25.31 -0.91
CA SER A 577 -40.01 -26.17 -1.43
C SER A 577 -40.20 -26.00 -2.94
N LYS A 578 -40.67 -27.07 -3.62
CA LYS A 578 -40.98 -27.03 -5.06
C LYS A 578 -41.92 -25.88 -5.42
N ALA A 579 -42.92 -25.61 -4.58
CA ALA A 579 -43.85 -24.49 -4.77
C ALA A 579 -43.13 -23.13 -4.72
N SER A 580 -42.24 -22.90 -3.75
CA SER A 580 -41.45 -21.67 -3.69
C SER A 580 -40.49 -21.53 -4.88
N ARG A 581 -39.91 -22.63 -5.37
CA ARG A 581 -39.06 -22.63 -6.57
C ARG A 581 -39.85 -22.22 -7.82
N ILE A 582 -41.09 -22.69 -7.98
CA ILE A 582 -41.98 -22.26 -9.08
C ILE A 582 -42.18 -20.74 -9.05
N GLU A 583 -42.47 -20.17 -7.87
CA GLU A 583 -42.69 -18.73 -7.74
C GLU A 583 -41.43 -17.90 -8.03
N VAL A 584 -40.24 -18.39 -7.64
CA VAL A 584 -38.96 -17.76 -8.02
C VAL A 584 -38.76 -17.79 -9.53
N ILE A 585 -39.02 -18.92 -10.20
CA ILE A 585 -38.88 -19.03 -11.66
C ILE A 585 -39.84 -18.08 -12.38
N LYS A 586 -41.10 -17.99 -11.95
CA LYS A 586 -42.06 -17.00 -12.48
C LYS A 586 -41.57 -15.57 -12.31
N TYR A 587 -40.93 -15.26 -11.18
CA TYR A 587 -40.38 -13.93 -10.95
C TYR A 587 -39.21 -13.60 -11.89
N ILE A 588 -38.28 -14.54 -12.10
CA ILE A 588 -37.11 -14.36 -12.98
C ILE A 588 -37.53 -14.36 -14.46
N PHE A 589 -38.49 -15.22 -14.82
CA PHE A 589 -38.99 -15.42 -16.19
C PHE A 589 -40.52 -15.25 -16.25
N PRO A 590 -41.03 -14.00 -16.14
CA PRO A 590 -42.48 -13.73 -16.03
C PRO A 590 -43.30 -14.16 -17.24
N ASN A 591 -42.66 -14.29 -18.40
CA ASN A 591 -43.32 -14.67 -19.65
C ASN A 591 -43.23 -16.17 -19.96
N MET A 592 -42.68 -16.99 -19.06
CA MET A 592 -42.53 -18.43 -19.28
C MET A 592 -43.85 -19.18 -19.02
N PRO A 593 -44.35 -20.00 -19.96
CA PRO A 593 -45.54 -20.83 -19.79
C PRO A 593 -45.43 -21.82 -18.61
N SER A 594 -46.56 -22.13 -17.95
CA SER A 594 -46.56 -22.98 -16.74
C SER A 594 -46.07 -24.42 -16.96
N ASN A 595 -46.33 -24.99 -18.15
CA ASN A 595 -45.81 -26.29 -18.55
C ASN A 595 -44.28 -26.26 -18.71
N GLU A 596 -43.72 -25.20 -19.29
CA GLU A 596 -42.27 -25.02 -19.41
C GLU A 596 -41.59 -24.84 -18.05
N ILE A 597 -42.23 -24.12 -17.12
CA ILE A 597 -41.73 -24.00 -15.74
C ILE A 597 -41.64 -25.38 -15.06
N THR A 598 -42.63 -26.24 -15.31
CA THR A 598 -42.64 -27.60 -14.73
C THR A 598 -41.49 -28.44 -15.29
N HIS A 599 -41.30 -28.43 -16.62
CA HIS A 599 -40.17 -29.11 -17.26
C HIS A 599 -38.81 -28.56 -16.80
N LEU A 600 -38.69 -27.25 -16.62
CA LEU A 600 -37.47 -26.62 -16.12
C LEU A 600 -37.14 -27.09 -14.70
N ILE A 601 -38.12 -27.21 -13.81
CA ILE A 601 -37.89 -27.74 -12.46
C ILE A 601 -37.40 -29.18 -12.50
N GLU A 602 -38.00 -30.02 -13.35
CA GLU A 602 -37.56 -31.41 -13.52
C GLU A 602 -36.13 -31.49 -14.06
N ALA A 603 -35.77 -30.64 -15.02
CA ALA A 603 -34.40 -30.53 -15.52
C ALA A 603 -33.42 -30.10 -14.41
N LEU A 604 -33.79 -29.10 -13.60
CA LEU A 604 -32.99 -28.64 -12.46
C LEU A 604 -32.83 -29.72 -11.38
N ASP A 605 -33.84 -30.58 -11.17
CA ASP A 605 -33.75 -31.70 -10.23
C ASP A 605 -32.78 -32.79 -10.71
N VAL A 606 -32.68 -32.99 -12.03
CA VAL A 606 -31.65 -33.87 -12.62
C VAL A 606 -30.27 -33.23 -12.49
N GLU A 607 -30.12 -31.94 -12.82
CA GLU A 607 -28.85 -31.21 -12.76
C GLU A 607 -28.29 -31.15 -11.33
N ALA A 608 -29.15 -30.94 -10.33
CA ALA A 608 -28.80 -30.87 -8.91
C ALA A 608 -28.02 -32.09 -8.40
N LYS A 609 -28.20 -33.26 -9.01
CA LYS A 609 -27.46 -34.48 -8.66
C LYS A 609 -25.97 -34.35 -8.97
N THR A 610 -25.64 -33.61 -10.03
CA THR A 610 -24.27 -33.51 -10.55
C THR A 610 -23.62 -32.15 -10.30
N ASN A 611 -24.39 -31.07 -10.12
CA ASN A 611 -23.85 -29.73 -9.91
C ASN A 611 -23.32 -29.60 -8.47
N PRO A 612 -22.00 -29.38 -8.27
CA PRO A 612 -21.38 -29.35 -6.95
C PRO A 612 -21.74 -28.09 -6.13
N LEU A 613 -22.40 -27.10 -6.73
CA LEU A 613 -22.81 -25.87 -6.04
C LEU A 613 -24.23 -25.94 -5.47
N VAL A 614 -25.06 -26.89 -5.91
CA VAL A 614 -26.45 -26.98 -5.46
C VAL A 614 -26.52 -27.37 -3.98
N LEU A 615 -27.18 -26.52 -3.19
CA LEU A 615 -27.45 -26.78 -1.78
C LEU A 615 -28.59 -27.79 -1.65
N LEU A 616 -28.25 -29.05 -1.37
CA LEU A 616 -29.20 -30.16 -1.27
C LEU A 616 -29.94 -30.21 0.08
N SER A 617 -29.53 -29.42 1.07
CA SER A 617 -30.21 -29.35 2.36
C SER A 617 -31.54 -28.60 2.26
N GLU A 618 -32.65 -29.17 2.72
CA GLU A 618 -33.90 -28.42 2.90
C GLU A 618 -33.72 -27.40 4.03
N THR A 619 -33.98 -26.12 3.77
CA THR A 619 -33.96 -25.08 4.81
C THR A 619 -35.08 -24.07 4.59
N GLU A 620 -36.05 -24.03 5.52
CA GLU A 620 -37.04 -22.94 5.53
C GLU A 620 -36.45 -21.71 6.23
N PHE A 621 -36.09 -20.70 5.45
CA PHE A 621 -35.70 -19.40 5.99
C PHE A 621 -36.94 -18.70 6.55
N LYS A 622 -37.14 -18.77 7.87
CA LYS A 622 -38.29 -18.13 8.56
C LYS A 622 -38.34 -16.61 8.35
N ASN A 623 -37.20 -15.95 8.12
CA ASN A 623 -37.05 -14.55 7.71
C ASN A 623 -35.69 -14.36 7.01
N GLY A 624 -35.66 -13.81 5.79
CA GLY A 624 -34.43 -13.44 5.06
C GLY A 624 -34.06 -14.29 3.84
N GLY A 625 -33.07 -13.84 3.06
CA GLY A 625 -32.54 -14.49 1.86
C GLY A 625 -31.11 -15.01 2.02
N GLN A 626 -30.55 -15.56 0.95
CA GLN A 626 -29.11 -15.88 0.86
C GLN A 626 -28.33 -14.65 0.41
N PHE A 627 -27.16 -14.42 1.01
CA PHE A 627 -26.20 -13.42 0.54
C PHE A 627 -25.27 -14.06 -0.48
N VAL A 628 -25.27 -13.55 -1.71
CA VAL A 628 -24.48 -14.09 -2.83
C VAL A 628 -23.76 -12.95 -3.55
N PRO A 629 -22.52 -12.63 -3.15
CA PRO A 629 -21.73 -11.61 -3.83
C PRO A 629 -21.22 -12.09 -5.19
N PHE A 630 -21.18 -11.18 -6.16
CA PHE A 630 -20.41 -11.36 -7.39
C PHE A 630 -19.00 -10.78 -7.22
N CYS A 631 -17.98 -11.50 -7.68
CA CYS A 631 -16.58 -11.09 -7.56
C CYS A 631 -15.94 -10.90 -8.93
N MET A 632 -15.56 -9.65 -9.23
CA MET A 632 -14.66 -9.31 -10.32
C MET A 632 -13.55 -8.42 -9.77
N ALA A 633 -12.35 -8.96 -9.64
CA ALA A 633 -11.29 -8.37 -8.85
C ALA A 633 -9.88 -8.74 -9.37
N PRO A 634 -8.85 -7.96 -9.00
CA PRO A 634 -8.96 -6.59 -8.49
C PRO A 634 -9.56 -5.64 -9.55
N ASN A 635 -10.09 -4.48 -9.16
CA ASN A 635 -10.45 -3.43 -10.14
C ASN A 635 -9.19 -2.79 -10.75
N TYR A 636 -9.33 -1.82 -11.67
CA TYR A 636 -8.19 -1.17 -12.32
C TYR A 636 -7.16 -0.61 -11.32
N GLU A 637 -7.61 0.17 -10.35
CA GLU A 637 -6.77 0.84 -9.35
C GLU A 637 -5.97 -0.18 -8.53
N MET A 638 -6.66 -1.21 -8.01
CA MET A 638 -6.01 -2.26 -7.21
C MET A 638 -5.17 -3.21 -8.07
N SER A 639 -5.50 -3.39 -9.36
CA SER A 639 -4.66 -4.16 -10.29
C SER A 639 -3.31 -3.48 -10.49
N MET A 640 -3.32 -2.17 -10.77
CA MET A 640 -2.10 -1.37 -10.87
C MET A 640 -1.32 -1.36 -9.55
N PHE A 641 -2.01 -1.10 -8.43
CA PHE A 641 -1.41 -1.05 -7.09
C PHE A 641 -0.68 -2.36 -6.74
N ILE A 642 -1.36 -3.50 -6.86
CA ILE A 642 -0.79 -4.82 -6.52
C ILE A 642 0.31 -5.19 -7.52
N ALA A 643 0.12 -4.93 -8.81
CA ALA A 643 1.13 -5.23 -9.82
C ALA A 643 2.43 -4.45 -9.58
N GLN A 644 2.34 -3.17 -9.24
CA GLN A 644 3.50 -2.33 -8.89
C GLN A 644 4.17 -2.76 -7.58
N ALA A 645 3.39 -3.09 -6.56
CA ALA A 645 3.89 -3.59 -5.27
C ALA A 645 4.59 -4.96 -5.39
N THR A 646 4.23 -5.76 -6.41
CA THR A 646 4.73 -7.13 -6.57
C THR A 646 5.60 -7.31 -7.81
N GLY A 647 5.83 -6.29 -8.63
CA GLY A 647 6.52 -6.45 -9.92
C GLY A 647 5.82 -7.40 -10.90
N SER A 648 4.50 -7.50 -10.83
CA SER A 648 3.72 -8.39 -11.69
C SER A 648 3.34 -7.73 -13.01
N VAL A 649 3.23 -8.54 -14.07
CA VAL A 649 2.44 -8.16 -15.26
C VAL A 649 0.96 -8.41 -14.99
N ILE A 650 0.06 -7.72 -15.68
CA ILE A 650 -1.38 -7.89 -15.48
C ILE A 650 -1.94 -8.84 -16.55
N ILE A 651 -2.86 -9.73 -16.15
CA ILE A 651 -3.54 -10.68 -17.02
C ILE A 651 -5.04 -10.51 -16.84
N THR A 652 -5.78 -10.41 -17.94
CA THR A 652 -7.24 -10.32 -17.92
C THR A 652 -7.85 -11.17 -19.02
N ASP A 653 -8.98 -11.81 -18.74
CA ASP A 653 -9.89 -12.33 -19.76
C ASP A 653 -11.10 -11.43 -20.01
N SER A 654 -11.25 -10.39 -19.17
CA SER A 654 -12.29 -9.37 -19.30
C SER A 654 -11.92 -8.35 -20.37
N GLU A 655 -12.83 -8.20 -21.32
CA GLU A 655 -12.75 -7.22 -22.38
C GLU A 655 -12.94 -5.81 -21.81
N SER A 656 -13.82 -5.62 -20.81
CA SER A 656 -13.95 -4.31 -20.16
C SER A 656 -12.69 -3.90 -19.41
N ARG A 657 -12.03 -4.80 -18.69
CA ARG A 657 -10.73 -4.52 -18.06
C ARG A 657 -9.68 -4.16 -19.10
N TRP A 658 -9.64 -4.91 -20.20
CA TRP A 658 -8.72 -4.61 -21.30
C TRP A 658 -8.92 -3.19 -21.84
N HIS A 659 -10.17 -2.78 -22.09
CA HIS A 659 -10.49 -1.42 -22.52
C HIS A 659 -10.12 -0.36 -21.48
N GLU A 660 -10.25 -0.64 -20.18
CA GLU A 660 -9.81 0.29 -19.13
C GLU A 660 -8.30 0.54 -19.18
N PHE A 661 -7.49 -0.51 -19.33
CA PHE A 661 -6.04 -0.37 -19.50
C PHE A 661 -5.68 0.34 -20.82
N GLN A 662 -6.51 0.22 -21.86
CA GLN A 662 -6.34 0.97 -23.11
C GLN A 662 -6.80 2.43 -23.03
N THR A 663 -7.78 2.76 -22.21
CA THR A 663 -8.38 4.10 -22.18
C THR A 663 -7.64 5.01 -21.23
N HIS A 664 -7.20 4.49 -20.08
CA HIS A 664 -6.41 5.22 -19.09
C HIS A 664 -4.91 5.20 -19.41
N LYS A 665 -4.58 5.26 -20.70
CA LYS A 665 -3.24 5.58 -21.21
C LYS A 665 -2.98 7.05 -20.87
N GLN A 666 -1.97 7.33 -20.04
CA GLN A 666 -1.33 8.65 -19.97
C GLN A 666 -2.31 9.83 -19.99
N LEU A 667 -3.12 10.00 -18.94
CA LEU A 667 -3.68 11.33 -18.70
C LEU A 667 -2.51 12.23 -18.29
N ASN A 668 -2.09 13.12 -19.21
CA ASN A 668 -1.40 14.41 -18.97
C ASN A 668 0.01 14.62 -19.58
N ILE A 669 0.40 13.87 -20.60
CA ILE A 669 1.41 14.38 -21.56
C ILE A 669 0.65 14.66 -22.86
N GLU A 670 0.71 15.90 -23.37
CA GLU A 670 0.28 16.20 -24.74
C GLU A 670 1.10 15.33 -25.68
N ILE A 671 0.51 14.24 -26.20
CA ILE A 671 1.17 13.41 -27.20
C ILE A 671 0.33 13.43 -28.46
N ASN A 672 0.94 14.04 -29.49
CA ASN A 672 0.64 13.85 -30.90
C ASN A 672 0.22 12.40 -31.20
N ASN A 673 -0.66 12.22 -32.19
CA ASN A 673 -1.22 10.94 -32.67
C ASN A 673 -0.22 9.78 -32.98
N SER A 674 1.08 9.94 -32.74
CA SER A 674 2.13 8.93 -32.86
C SER A 674 2.17 7.88 -31.74
N ALA A 675 1.51 8.03 -30.59
CA ALA A 675 1.56 7.03 -29.48
C ALA A 675 0.77 5.73 -29.71
N ARG A 676 0.56 5.31 -30.96
CA ARG A 676 0.12 3.94 -31.30
C ARG A 676 1.24 2.90 -31.18
N TYR A 677 2.48 3.31 -30.90
CA TYR A 677 3.60 2.40 -30.68
C TYR A 677 3.50 1.73 -29.30
N GLY A 678 2.95 0.51 -29.25
CA GLY A 678 2.98 -0.34 -28.03
C GLY A 678 1.82 -1.33 -27.91
N MET A 679 0.73 -1.12 -28.66
CA MET A 679 -0.33 -2.13 -28.79
C MET A 679 0.07 -3.13 -29.87
N PHE A 680 0.23 -4.39 -29.48
CA PHE A 680 0.56 -5.45 -30.42
C PHE A 680 -0.74 -6.09 -30.88
N ASP A 681 -1.22 -5.68 -32.05
CA ASP A 681 -2.45 -6.19 -32.67
C ASP A 681 -2.32 -7.65 -33.16
N HIS A 682 -1.15 -8.26 -33.03
CA HIS A 682 -0.95 -9.66 -33.36
C HIS A 682 -1.61 -10.56 -32.32
N GLU A 683 -2.41 -11.51 -32.79
CA GLU A 683 -3.05 -12.53 -31.95
C GLU A 683 -2.12 -13.74 -31.86
N TYR A 684 -1.84 -14.17 -30.63
CA TYR A 684 -1.02 -15.35 -30.35
C TYR A 684 -1.89 -16.48 -29.84
N SER A 685 -1.61 -17.72 -30.27
CA SER A 685 -2.26 -18.91 -29.75
C SER A 685 -1.52 -19.43 -28.52
N ILE A 686 -2.25 -19.65 -27.43
CA ILE A 686 -1.70 -20.20 -26.19
C ILE A 686 -2.47 -21.43 -25.75
N LYS A 687 -1.74 -22.48 -25.38
CA LYS A 687 -2.33 -23.70 -24.85
C LYS A 687 -2.71 -23.49 -23.39
N ILE A 688 -4.01 -23.63 -23.10
CA ILE A 688 -4.62 -23.50 -21.78
C ILE A 688 -5.14 -24.86 -21.37
N ASN A 689 -4.55 -25.42 -20.32
CA ASN A 689 -5.06 -26.60 -19.63
C ASN A 689 -5.14 -26.26 -18.15
N HIS A 690 -6.25 -26.64 -17.49
CA HIS A 690 -6.52 -26.37 -16.08
C HIS A 690 -6.62 -27.66 -15.24
N ASP A 691 -6.17 -28.79 -15.80
CA ASP A 691 -5.88 -29.99 -15.03
C ASP A 691 -4.48 -29.87 -14.41
N ILE A 692 -4.38 -30.05 -13.08
CA ILE A 692 -3.14 -29.86 -12.34
C ILE A 692 -2.02 -30.78 -12.82
N ASN A 693 -2.32 -32.05 -13.14
CA ASN A 693 -1.31 -33.01 -13.59
C ASN A 693 -0.70 -32.61 -14.93
N SER A 694 -1.55 -32.10 -15.83
CA SER A 694 -1.13 -31.57 -17.11
C SER A 694 -0.30 -30.29 -16.94
N ILE A 695 -0.71 -29.40 -16.04
CA ILE A 695 0.01 -28.17 -15.71
C ILE A 695 1.41 -28.48 -15.19
N LEU A 696 1.54 -29.40 -14.22
CA LEU A 696 2.83 -29.76 -13.63
C LEU A 696 3.82 -30.31 -14.68
N LYS A 697 3.33 -31.04 -15.69
CA LYS A 697 4.16 -31.46 -16.84
C LYS A 697 4.53 -30.26 -17.72
N GLN A 698 3.59 -29.35 -17.96
CA GLN A 698 3.79 -28.17 -18.81
C GLN A 698 4.77 -27.15 -18.23
N VAL A 699 4.87 -27.02 -16.90
CA VAL A 699 5.83 -26.12 -16.22
C VAL A 699 7.28 -26.34 -16.68
N HIS A 700 7.62 -27.60 -17.01
CA HIS A 700 8.96 -27.99 -17.43
C HIS A 700 9.19 -27.93 -18.95
N SER A 701 8.22 -27.46 -19.73
CA SER A 701 8.36 -27.31 -21.18
C SER A 701 9.28 -26.14 -21.54
N ASP A 702 10.06 -26.30 -22.62
CA ASP A 702 10.95 -25.25 -23.15
C ASP A 702 10.17 -23.97 -23.49
N LYS A 703 8.93 -24.11 -23.97
CA LYS A 703 8.02 -23.00 -24.27
C LYS A 703 7.70 -22.18 -23.03
N CYS A 704 7.32 -22.83 -21.92
CA CYS A 704 7.05 -22.13 -20.66
C CYS A 704 8.32 -21.51 -20.08
N HIS A 705 9.45 -22.21 -20.12
CA HIS A 705 10.73 -21.66 -19.65
C HIS A 705 11.14 -20.41 -20.45
N THR A 706 11.01 -20.46 -21.77
CA THR A 706 11.32 -19.32 -22.63
C THR A 706 10.38 -18.14 -22.38
N PHE A 707 9.08 -18.40 -22.22
CA PHE A 707 8.10 -17.37 -21.88
C PHE A 707 8.45 -16.65 -20.57
N LYS A 708 8.79 -17.40 -19.51
CA LYS A 708 9.23 -16.84 -18.22
C LYS A 708 10.43 -15.94 -18.39
N LYS A 709 11.50 -16.44 -19.02
CA LYS A 709 12.74 -15.68 -19.27
C LYS A 709 12.51 -14.39 -20.08
N LEU A 710 11.57 -14.43 -21.02
CA LEU A 710 11.16 -13.25 -21.78
C LEU A 710 10.49 -12.20 -20.88
N LEU A 711 9.59 -12.61 -19.97
CA LEU A 711 9.00 -11.72 -18.99
C LEU A 711 10.02 -11.19 -17.98
N GLU A 712 10.95 -12.02 -17.51
CA GLU A 712 12.05 -11.58 -16.65
C GLU A 712 12.86 -10.47 -17.33
N THR A 713 13.08 -10.55 -18.64
CA THR A 713 13.80 -9.52 -19.41
C THR A 713 13.06 -8.19 -19.42
N ILE A 714 11.72 -8.21 -19.54
CA ILE A 714 10.87 -7.01 -19.44
C ILE A 714 10.92 -6.41 -18.03
N ASN A 715 11.10 -7.24 -17.00
CA ASN A 715 11.15 -6.80 -15.61
C ASN A 715 12.56 -6.38 -15.14
N THR A 716 13.64 -6.78 -15.84
CA THR A 716 15.03 -6.61 -15.40
C THR A 716 15.84 -5.55 -16.15
N LYS A 717 15.59 -5.31 -17.45
CA LYS A 717 16.34 -4.27 -18.19
C LYS A 717 15.91 -2.90 -17.68
N ASP A 718 16.92 -2.08 -17.39
CA ASP A 718 16.88 -0.80 -16.68
C ASP A 718 15.49 -0.21 -16.47
N ARG A 719 15.15 -0.03 -15.18
CA ARG A 719 13.87 0.50 -14.70
C ARG A 719 13.54 1.89 -15.30
N SER A 720 14.49 2.54 -15.96
CA SER A 720 14.32 3.67 -16.87
C SER A 720 14.07 3.23 -18.32
N TYR A 721 12.85 3.45 -18.82
CA TYR A 721 12.41 3.31 -20.22
C TYR A 721 12.63 1.93 -20.88
N MET A 722 11.53 1.28 -21.29
CA MET A 722 11.60 0.15 -22.21
C MET A 722 12.06 0.66 -23.58
N GLN A 723 13.36 0.58 -23.86
CA GLN A 723 13.90 0.95 -25.17
C GLN A 723 13.21 0.14 -26.27
N LYS A 724 12.79 0.81 -27.35
CA LYS A 724 12.08 0.23 -28.50
C LYS A 724 12.73 -1.06 -29.03
N GLU A 725 14.06 -1.15 -28.97
CA GLU A 725 14.85 -2.32 -29.38
C GLU A 725 14.64 -3.55 -28.48
N VAL A 726 14.53 -3.35 -27.16
CA VAL A 726 14.24 -4.42 -26.19
C VAL A 726 12.86 -4.99 -26.45
N LEU A 727 11.89 -4.11 -26.69
CA LEU A 727 10.52 -4.49 -26.98
C LEU A 727 10.45 -5.25 -28.31
N ASN A 728 11.10 -4.75 -29.38
CA ASN A 728 11.18 -5.44 -30.66
C ASN A 728 11.85 -6.82 -30.56
N SER A 729 12.94 -6.93 -29.80
CA SER A 729 13.62 -8.21 -29.53
C SER A 729 12.72 -9.16 -28.76
N PHE A 730 12.06 -8.70 -27.70
CA PHE A 730 11.07 -9.50 -26.97
C PHE A 730 10.01 -10.03 -27.93
N MET A 731 9.44 -9.17 -28.78
CA MET A 731 8.41 -9.55 -29.74
C MET A 731 8.88 -10.57 -30.77
N TYR A 732 10.11 -10.44 -31.28
CA TYR A 732 10.69 -11.41 -32.22
C TYR A 732 10.79 -12.80 -31.58
N HIS A 733 11.37 -12.87 -30.38
CA HIS A 733 11.50 -14.14 -29.66
C HIS A 733 10.15 -14.71 -29.24
N PHE A 734 9.24 -13.85 -28.75
CA PHE A 734 7.90 -14.24 -28.36
C PHE A 734 7.11 -14.81 -29.52
N LYS A 735 7.17 -14.16 -30.69
CA LYS A 735 6.56 -14.65 -31.93
C LYS A 735 7.09 -16.03 -32.29
N ASN A 736 8.41 -16.24 -32.27
CA ASN A 736 9.00 -17.54 -32.59
C ASN A 736 8.61 -18.66 -31.60
N VAL A 737 8.39 -18.33 -30.33
CA VAL A 737 7.98 -19.30 -29.29
C VAL A 737 6.49 -19.66 -29.37
N MET A 738 5.66 -18.72 -29.83
CA MET A 738 4.20 -18.86 -29.83
C MET A 738 3.60 -19.25 -31.19
N LEU A 739 4.36 -19.15 -32.28
CA LEU A 739 4.01 -19.64 -33.60
C LEU A 739 4.26 -21.15 -33.72
N ASP A 740 3.41 -22.02 -33.17
CA ASP A 740 3.37 -23.43 -33.62
C ASP A 740 2.25 -24.29 -33.01
N GLU A 741 0.98 -23.88 -33.08
CA GLU A 741 -0.11 -24.81 -32.74
C GLU A 741 -1.28 -24.69 -33.73
N SER A 742 -1.66 -25.82 -34.34
CA SER A 742 -2.99 -26.01 -34.92
C SER A 742 -4.03 -25.73 -33.84
N ILE A 743 -5.03 -24.89 -34.13
CA ILE A 743 -6.11 -24.55 -33.21
C ILE A 743 -6.79 -25.85 -32.74
N THR A 744 -6.80 -26.10 -31.42
CA THR A 744 -7.52 -27.20 -30.80
C THR A 744 -8.50 -26.65 -29.75
N HIS A 745 -9.40 -27.47 -29.21
CA HIS A 745 -10.31 -27.05 -28.13
C HIS A 745 -9.59 -26.57 -26.84
N LYS A 746 -8.26 -26.71 -26.74
CA LYS A 746 -7.43 -26.28 -25.60
C LYS A 746 -6.56 -25.05 -25.91
N THR A 747 -6.78 -24.37 -27.04
CA THR A 747 -6.04 -23.15 -27.41
C THR A 747 -6.91 -21.91 -27.22
N ARG A 748 -6.37 -20.87 -26.56
CA ARG A 748 -6.96 -19.52 -26.49
C ARG A 748 -6.14 -18.54 -27.32
N LYS A 749 -6.75 -17.42 -27.68
CA LYS A 749 -6.05 -16.28 -28.27
C LYS A 749 -5.59 -15.32 -27.19
N MET A 750 -4.48 -14.65 -27.47
CA MET A 750 -3.86 -13.69 -26.56
C MET A 750 -3.39 -12.46 -27.32
N LYS A 751 -3.59 -11.29 -26.70
CA LYS A 751 -3.05 -9.98 -27.12
C LYS A 751 -2.16 -9.43 -26.01
N LEU A 752 -1.14 -8.68 -26.43
CA LEU A 752 -0.19 -8.03 -25.54
C LEU A 752 -0.27 -6.52 -25.70
N PHE A 753 -0.23 -5.81 -24.57
CA PHE A 753 -0.11 -4.36 -24.58
C PHE A 753 1.01 -3.91 -23.65
N ALA A 754 2.06 -3.36 -24.23
CA ALA A 754 3.23 -2.84 -23.52
C ALA A 754 3.61 -1.46 -24.11
N PRO A 755 3.11 -0.37 -23.52
CA PRO A 755 3.46 0.98 -23.94
C PRO A 755 4.94 1.29 -23.63
N GLU A 756 5.56 2.15 -24.44
CA GLU A 756 6.98 2.50 -24.34
C GLU A 756 7.41 2.99 -22.94
N HIS A 757 6.51 3.69 -22.24
CA HIS A 757 6.79 4.26 -20.91
C HIS A 757 6.14 3.47 -19.76
N GLY A 758 5.56 2.29 -20.06
CA GLY A 758 4.75 1.53 -19.11
C GLY A 758 3.42 2.20 -18.77
N PHE A 759 2.63 1.53 -17.95
CA PHE A 759 1.38 2.02 -17.38
C PHE A 759 1.66 2.63 -16.01
N PHE A 760 1.23 3.87 -15.78
CA PHE A 760 1.26 4.49 -14.45
C PHE A 760 0.02 5.38 -14.27
N ASP A 761 -0.40 5.56 -13.03
CA ASP A 761 -1.50 6.44 -12.63
C ASP A 761 -1.07 7.17 -11.35
N ASN A 762 -1.09 8.50 -11.37
CA ASN A 762 -0.71 9.33 -10.22
C ASN A 762 -1.58 9.04 -8.98
N ASN A 763 -2.86 8.71 -9.16
CA ASN A 763 -3.73 8.34 -8.05
C ASN A 763 -3.27 7.02 -7.43
N VAL A 764 -2.89 6.03 -8.23
CA VAL A 764 -2.39 4.73 -7.72
C VAL A 764 -1.02 4.89 -7.05
N LEU A 765 -0.12 5.69 -7.63
CA LEU A 765 1.17 6.01 -7.01
C LEU A 765 1.00 6.73 -5.67
N ARG A 766 0.00 7.61 -5.56
CA ARG A 766 -0.37 8.23 -4.28
C ARG A 766 -0.87 7.20 -3.27
N LEU A 767 -1.71 6.24 -3.67
CA LEU A 767 -2.16 5.15 -2.79
C LEU A 767 -0.95 4.35 -2.27
N LEU A 768 0.00 4.01 -3.16
CA LEU A 768 1.23 3.32 -2.77
C LEU A 768 2.06 4.15 -1.78
N LEU A 769 2.25 5.44 -2.05
CA LEU A 769 3.01 6.35 -1.19
C LEU A 769 2.42 6.49 0.22
N LYS A 770 1.08 6.50 0.32
CA LYS A 770 0.31 6.54 1.58
C LYS A 770 0.25 5.21 2.31
N SER A 771 0.45 4.10 1.59
CA SER A 771 0.46 2.76 2.17
C SER A 771 1.77 2.45 2.92
N ASP A 772 1.82 1.25 3.50
CA ASP A 772 3.04 0.66 4.07
C ASP A 772 3.94 -0.04 3.02
N CYS A 773 3.59 0.03 1.74
CA CYS A 773 4.40 -0.53 0.67
C CYS A 773 5.64 0.34 0.41
N ASN A 774 6.81 -0.07 0.91
CA ASN A 774 8.05 0.70 0.72
C ASN A 774 8.83 0.34 -0.54
N GLN A 775 8.51 -0.81 -1.15
CA GLN A 775 9.15 -1.27 -2.37
C GLN A 775 8.07 -1.52 -3.42
N TYR A 776 8.01 -0.63 -4.39
CA TYR A 776 7.10 -0.74 -5.52
C TYR A 776 7.75 -0.16 -6.77
N LEU A 777 7.27 -0.61 -7.92
CA LEU A 777 7.62 -0.03 -9.21
C LEU A 777 6.76 1.20 -9.48
N ASP A 778 7.31 2.17 -10.19
CA ASP A 778 6.61 3.38 -10.62
C ASP A 778 5.57 3.12 -11.74
N LYS A 779 5.61 1.93 -12.34
CA LYS A 779 4.77 1.51 -13.48
C LYS A 779 4.58 0.00 -13.58
N VAL A 780 3.63 -0.41 -14.41
CA VAL A 780 3.46 -1.79 -14.92
C VAL A 780 3.92 -1.83 -16.38
N ASN A 781 4.66 -2.86 -16.78
CA ASN A 781 5.26 -2.90 -18.12
C ASN A 781 4.41 -3.63 -19.18
N LEU A 782 3.52 -4.53 -18.77
CA LEU A 782 2.78 -5.39 -19.69
C LEU A 782 1.39 -5.75 -19.15
N VAL A 783 0.39 -5.66 -20.03
CA VAL A 783 -0.95 -6.22 -19.83
C VAL A 783 -1.18 -7.30 -20.90
N ILE A 784 -1.68 -8.45 -20.46
CA ILE A 784 -2.00 -9.62 -21.29
C ILE A 784 -3.51 -9.79 -21.31
N HIS A 785 -4.11 -9.82 -22.50
CA HIS A 785 -5.53 -10.10 -22.67
C HIS A 785 -5.77 -11.47 -23.31
N LEU A 786 -6.54 -12.31 -22.64
CA LEU A 786 -6.91 -13.66 -23.06
C LEU A 786 -8.34 -13.67 -23.58
N PHE A 787 -8.55 -14.12 -24.81
CA PHE A 787 -9.88 -14.19 -25.41
C PHE A 787 -10.08 -15.51 -26.16
N ALA A 788 -11.32 -15.74 -26.57
CA ALA A 788 -11.73 -16.95 -27.29
C ALA A 788 -11.42 -16.80 -28.78
#